data_AF-A0A954NIS1-F1
#
_entry.id   AF-A0A954NIS1-F1
#
_cell.length_a   1.000
_cell.length_b   1.000
_cell.length_c   1.000
_cell.angle_alpha   90.00
_cell.angle_beta   90.00
_cell.angle_gamma   90.00
#
_symmetry.space_group_name_H-M   'P 1'
#
loop_
_entity.id
_entity.type
_entity.pdbx_description
1 polymer ?
#
loop_
_entity_poly.entity_id
_entity_poly.type
_entity_poly.pdbx_seq_one_letter_code
_entity_poly.pdbx_strand_id
1 'polypeptide(L)'
;MANSSLPRLAILFVALTTIVHAEAQELVVDGMSAAPAMIVEERPTTRLPLADLTNLARIDELLGSDKLDEAIDLLVVAFEQPRPKPVLHLESAISADGRIGQTYWPASLIAQARFARLCETRPLWLVAYRERVDRRAQLALQQAREQGDLDHESNLLASFLLTSQAAVAIEDLADRFLAANRPQAALHWYRLLPLAASLEAEASNDTANEPAGEESAPANDLVLSAPSFSESRTLGGSRHAAASWHLPLSMTNLTPERQFAIRYKMAVAWWLARQRSRAVVAWIETSNDLREAGRLRSAPLRLTITIQGTDIDPRSWSARILGIDPALEEAAWLGHARSLESDTSLGSEESLPLLPDETWVPAWRLSVEPVRWLAPDRRVGLDGGGAGGGPWYPRIRPGFDRDLLIVWNGEVLRVVNRWTGEPWISLTPSIDDAPLRRGLIWERADYELPLADQKPVEGAPRYQVSVGRDCWSVRGGDPRVVDQETTTRVRSWRAAFDVQRDAALQPGSPWRLDEGLEWEGSAVERDGMWWAVQRESARRDERSRAWLVAWRQPSWLPPAAEDESPSIPPLIHRIALGEASNQTRGSAHECSHVGPTLDEESVYVAGPTGSVVAVDRRTGRERWWFTYPQRLADEHSRWESSQYRWRDGGEIWSDGDLVVALPADSDRVFALNADDGRLRWSVSCPQAGRVVGRAGRWLILSGAAIHWLDLETGELARRFPAINSAGESSPSWESPVFGDPALVAGKLLVSTHSHLEILESELQAVPRRDGSFAWEVVPSRSIAWRQWEIEGGGHLFWHAGVCWVANDREIVRLAPDNGLSGNQ
;
A
#
# COMPACT_ATOMS: atom_id res chain seq x y z
N MET A 1 5.43 -8.42 34.16
CA MET A 1 5.65 -9.31 33.01
C MET A 1 4.40 -9.24 32.15
N ALA A 2 4.46 -8.59 30.98
CA ALA A 2 3.31 -8.40 30.10
C ALA A 2 3.23 -9.57 29.12
N ASN A 3 2.16 -10.37 29.21
CA ASN A 3 1.90 -11.50 28.33
C ASN A 3 1.47 -11.01 26.93
N SER A 4 2.12 -11.54 25.90
CA SER A 4 1.97 -11.20 24.49
C SER A 4 1.03 -12.17 23.75
N SER A 5 -0.27 -12.15 24.05
CA SER A 5 -1.29 -12.97 23.35
C SER A 5 -2.33 -12.18 22.54
N LEU A 6 -2.33 -10.85 22.60
CA LEU A 6 -3.28 -9.95 21.89
C LEU A 6 -3.44 -10.13 20.35
N PRO A 7 -2.47 -10.59 19.53
CA PRO A 7 -2.65 -10.62 18.07
C PRO A 7 -3.48 -11.79 17.52
N ARG A 8 -3.73 -12.85 18.32
CA ARG A 8 -4.28 -14.10 17.78
C ARG A 8 -5.80 -14.11 17.62
N LEU A 9 -6.51 -13.20 18.29
CA LEU A 9 -7.98 -13.19 18.36
C LEU A 9 -8.63 -12.13 17.46
N ALA A 10 -7.90 -11.11 17.00
CA ALA A 10 -8.36 -10.25 15.89
C ALA A 10 -8.57 -11.05 14.59
N ILE A 11 -7.76 -12.11 14.39
CA ILE A 11 -7.89 -13.09 13.29
C ILE A 11 -9.20 -13.89 13.39
N LEU A 12 -9.75 -14.04 14.61
CA LEU A 12 -10.93 -14.83 14.95
C LEU A 12 -12.24 -14.22 14.41
N PHE A 13 -12.36 -12.90 14.51
CA PHE A 13 -13.50 -12.14 13.97
C PHE A 13 -13.46 -12.05 12.44
N VAL A 14 -12.24 -11.93 11.88
CA VAL A 14 -11.99 -11.95 10.43
C VAL A 14 -12.32 -13.31 9.82
N ALA A 15 -11.97 -14.42 10.47
CA ALA A 15 -12.32 -15.76 10.01
C ALA A 15 -13.85 -15.96 9.92
N LEU A 16 -14.59 -15.64 10.98
CA LEU A 16 -16.05 -15.77 11.04
C LEU A 16 -16.78 -14.93 9.98
N THR A 17 -16.31 -13.72 9.70
CA THR A 17 -16.90 -12.83 8.68
C THR A 17 -16.49 -13.21 7.25
N THR A 18 -15.24 -13.61 7.02
CA THR A 18 -14.71 -13.99 5.69
C THR A 18 -15.29 -15.32 5.18
N ILE A 19 -15.50 -16.27 6.09
CA ILE A 19 -16.01 -17.61 5.79
C ILE A 19 -17.44 -17.57 5.24
N VAL A 20 -18.27 -16.66 5.74
CA VAL A 20 -19.69 -16.53 5.36
C VAL A 20 -19.89 -15.62 4.15
N HIS A 21 -19.02 -14.62 3.95
CA HIS A 21 -19.04 -13.78 2.74
C HIS A 21 -18.74 -14.58 1.46
N ALA A 22 -17.89 -15.61 1.55
CA ALA A 22 -17.60 -16.54 0.46
C ALA A 22 -18.81 -17.43 0.07
N GLU A 23 -19.65 -17.83 1.04
CA GLU A 23 -20.84 -18.66 0.78
C GLU A 23 -21.99 -17.85 0.14
N ALA A 24 -22.15 -16.57 0.49
CA ALA A 24 -23.12 -15.69 -0.16
C ALA A 24 -22.81 -15.45 -1.65
N GLN A 25 -21.54 -15.57 -2.06
CA GLN A 25 -21.12 -15.47 -3.46
C GLN A 25 -21.23 -16.79 -4.22
N GLU A 26 -20.98 -17.95 -3.61
CA GLU A 26 -21.09 -19.26 -4.29
C GLU A 26 -22.53 -19.74 -4.47
N LEU A 27 -23.46 -19.45 -3.54
CA LEU A 27 -24.88 -19.82 -3.67
C LEU A 27 -25.61 -19.09 -4.82
N VAL A 28 -25.06 -17.97 -5.29
CA VAL A 28 -25.55 -17.24 -6.47
C VAL A 28 -25.08 -17.89 -7.78
N VAL A 29 -24.02 -18.71 -7.73
CA VAL A 29 -23.37 -19.25 -8.94
C VAL A 29 -23.85 -20.66 -9.30
N ASP A 30 -24.23 -21.52 -8.34
CA ASP A 30 -24.54 -22.95 -8.62
C ASP A 30 -26.04 -23.35 -8.64
N GLY A 31 -26.95 -22.38 -8.57
CA GLY A 31 -28.40 -22.61 -8.54
C GLY A 31 -29.11 -22.63 -9.91
N MET A 32 -28.57 -23.28 -10.95
CA MET A 32 -29.27 -23.40 -12.25
C MET A 32 -29.15 -24.79 -12.89
N SER A 33 -29.69 -25.83 -12.23
CA SER A 33 -30.19 -27.03 -12.94
C SER A 33 -31.10 -27.89 -12.07
N ALA A 34 -32.40 -27.88 -12.39
CA ALA A 34 -33.45 -28.85 -12.07
C ALA A 34 -33.97 -28.99 -10.61
N ALA A 35 -35.03 -28.23 -10.25
CA ALA A 35 -36.38 -28.68 -9.78
C ALA A 35 -37.20 -27.45 -9.25
N PRO A 36 -38.54 -27.55 -9.06
CA PRO A 36 -39.54 -26.67 -9.68
C PRO A 36 -39.96 -25.44 -8.84
N ALA A 37 -40.37 -24.39 -9.56
CA ALA A 37 -41.22 -23.27 -9.14
C ALA A 37 -41.31 -22.99 -7.62
N MET A 38 -40.32 -22.26 -7.10
CA MET A 38 -40.45 -21.58 -5.82
C MET A 38 -41.25 -20.29 -6.06
N ILE A 39 -42.51 -20.29 -5.63
CA ILE A 39 -43.34 -19.09 -5.52
C ILE A 39 -42.56 -18.07 -4.69
N VAL A 40 -42.30 -16.90 -5.26
CA VAL A 40 -41.80 -15.72 -4.55
C VAL A 40 -42.96 -15.22 -3.69
N GLU A 41 -43.13 -15.77 -2.49
CA GLU A 41 -43.87 -15.10 -1.43
C GLU A 41 -42.97 -14.01 -0.84
N GLU A 42 -43.42 -12.76 -0.95
CA GLU A 42 -42.87 -11.61 -0.22
C GLU A 42 -42.82 -11.95 1.28
N ARG A 43 -41.63 -12.24 1.82
CA ARG A 43 -41.47 -12.35 3.27
C ARG A 43 -41.45 -10.94 3.86
N PRO A 44 -42.25 -10.66 4.91
CA PRO A 44 -42.32 -9.34 5.50
C PRO A 44 -41.00 -8.99 6.18
N THR A 45 -40.54 -7.75 5.98
CA THR A 45 -39.48 -7.09 6.76
C THR A 45 -39.87 -7.04 8.23
N THR A 46 -39.68 -8.14 8.94
CA THR A 46 -39.89 -8.18 10.38
C THR A 46 -38.63 -7.61 11.02
N ARG A 47 -38.71 -6.34 11.42
CA ARG A 47 -37.77 -5.76 12.38
C ARG A 47 -37.73 -6.67 13.61
N LEU A 48 -36.54 -6.75 14.20
CA LEU A 48 -36.27 -7.40 15.48
C LEU A 48 -37.47 -7.29 16.44
N PRO A 49 -37.99 -8.41 16.98
CA PRO A 49 -38.85 -8.32 18.15
C PRO A 49 -38.08 -7.52 19.20
N LEU A 50 -38.65 -6.43 19.69
CA LEU A 50 -37.99 -5.52 20.65
C LEU A 50 -37.38 -6.29 21.83
N ALA A 51 -37.99 -7.42 22.20
CA ALA A 51 -37.51 -8.34 23.23
C ALA A 51 -36.10 -8.91 22.98
N ASP A 52 -35.73 -9.25 21.74
CA ASP A 52 -34.43 -9.88 21.45
C ASP A 52 -33.28 -8.87 21.50
N LEU A 53 -33.51 -7.65 21.01
CA LEU A 53 -32.60 -6.52 21.21
C LEU A 53 -32.47 -6.13 22.68
N THR A 54 -33.58 -6.22 23.42
CA THR A 54 -33.60 -5.95 24.86
C THR A 54 -32.76 -6.98 25.61
N ASN A 55 -32.80 -8.26 25.23
CA ASN A 55 -31.98 -9.31 25.85
C ASN A 55 -30.48 -9.10 25.59
N LEU A 56 -30.08 -8.75 24.36
CA LEU A 56 -28.66 -8.45 24.05
C LEU A 56 -28.16 -7.21 24.82
N ALA A 57 -28.94 -6.13 24.82
CA ALA A 57 -28.61 -4.93 25.57
C ALA A 57 -28.56 -5.20 27.09
N ARG A 58 -29.44 -6.06 27.60
CA ARG A 58 -29.45 -6.46 29.01
C ARG A 58 -28.25 -7.33 29.37
N ILE A 59 -27.83 -8.24 28.50
CA ILE A 59 -26.59 -9.00 28.67
C ILE A 59 -25.40 -8.03 28.75
N ASP A 60 -25.29 -7.06 27.85
CA ASP A 60 -24.23 -6.05 27.87
C ASP A 60 -24.25 -5.22 29.18
N GLU A 61 -25.44 -4.85 29.67
CA GLU A 61 -25.61 -4.13 30.95
C GLU A 61 -25.18 -4.97 32.16
N LEU A 62 -25.55 -6.26 32.20
CA LEU A 62 -25.20 -7.16 33.29
C LEU A 62 -23.70 -7.46 33.31
N LEU A 63 -23.09 -7.67 32.13
CA LEU A 63 -21.64 -7.84 32.00
C LEU A 63 -20.88 -6.55 32.38
N GLY A 64 -21.40 -5.38 32.00
CA GLY A 64 -20.86 -4.08 32.41
C GLY A 64 -20.96 -3.82 33.91
N SER A 65 -21.97 -4.40 34.57
CA SER A 65 -22.22 -4.29 36.02
C SER A 65 -21.61 -5.43 36.85
N ASP A 66 -20.77 -6.27 36.24
CA ASP A 66 -20.13 -7.45 36.86
C ASP A 66 -21.09 -8.48 37.47
N LYS A 67 -22.31 -8.58 36.90
CA LYS A 67 -23.32 -9.56 37.28
C LYS A 67 -23.26 -10.79 36.39
N LEU A 68 -22.11 -11.48 36.45
CA LEU A 68 -21.76 -12.57 35.54
C LEU A 68 -22.79 -13.71 35.55
N ASP A 69 -23.26 -14.14 36.71
CA ASP A 69 -24.19 -15.25 36.84
C ASP A 69 -25.53 -14.99 36.12
N GLU A 70 -26.07 -13.78 36.29
CA GLU A 70 -27.31 -13.34 35.66
C GLU A 70 -27.14 -13.18 34.14
N ALA A 71 -25.97 -12.71 33.70
CA ALA A 71 -25.62 -12.62 32.28
C ALA A 71 -25.50 -14.01 31.64
N ILE A 72 -24.87 -14.98 32.31
CA ILE A 72 -24.78 -16.37 31.85
C ILE A 72 -26.18 -16.99 31.75
N ASP A 73 -27.06 -16.77 32.73
CA ASP A 73 -28.42 -17.30 32.68
C ASP A 73 -29.21 -16.74 31.48
N LEU A 74 -29.05 -15.45 31.16
CA LEU A 74 -29.65 -14.86 29.95
C LEU A 74 -29.01 -15.38 28.65
N LEU A 75 -27.69 -15.59 28.64
CA LEU A 75 -26.98 -16.18 27.49
C LEU A 75 -27.49 -17.60 27.21
N VAL A 76 -27.63 -18.44 28.24
CA VAL A 76 -28.18 -19.80 28.12
C VAL A 76 -29.60 -19.76 27.54
N VAL A 77 -30.47 -18.88 28.05
CA VAL A 77 -31.83 -18.73 27.52
C VAL A 77 -31.81 -18.23 26.07
N ALA A 78 -30.89 -17.33 25.72
CA ALA A 78 -30.75 -16.82 24.35
C ALA A 78 -30.21 -17.89 23.38
N PHE A 79 -29.36 -18.81 23.84
CA PHE A 79 -28.79 -19.88 23.02
C PHE A 79 -29.73 -21.06 22.83
N GLU A 80 -30.58 -21.36 23.82
CA GLU A 80 -31.48 -22.51 23.80
C GLU A 80 -32.81 -22.24 23.05
N GLN A 81 -33.04 -21.04 22.51
CA GLN A 81 -34.28 -20.77 21.77
C GLN A 81 -34.36 -21.61 20.49
N PRO A 82 -35.37 -22.50 20.34
CA PRO A 82 -35.38 -23.58 19.34
C PRO A 82 -35.66 -23.12 17.89
N ARG A 83 -35.50 -21.83 17.55
CA ARG A 83 -35.60 -21.35 16.17
C ARG A 83 -34.67 -20.17 15.91
N PRO A 84 -33.94 -20.16 14.78
CA PRO A 84 -33.34 -18.94 14.26
C PRO A 84 -34.48 -18.11 13.68
N LYS A 85 -35.02 -17.15 14.44
CA LYS A 85 -35.53 -15.97 13.76
C LYS A 85 -34.29 -15.26 13.19
N PRO A 86 -34.28 -14.88 11.91
CA PRO A 86 -33.20 -14.06 11.36
C PRO A 86 -33.24 -12.71 12.08
N VAL A 87 -32.22 -12.43 12.91
CA VAL A 87 -32.36 -11.43 13.98
C VAL A 87 -31.26 -10.37 13.91
N LEU A 88 -30.42 -10.33 12.88
CA LEU A 88 -29.71 -9.09 12.56
C LEU A 88 -29.48 -8.96 11.05
N HIS A 89 -29.98 -7.87 10.48
CA HIS A 89 -29.62 -7.42 9.14
C HIS A 89 -28.24 -6.77 9.23
N LEU A 90 -27.23 -7.43 8.68
CA LEU A 90 -25.99 -6.75 8.34
C LEU A 90 -26.13 -6.29 6.90
N GLU A 91 -25.93 -4.99 6.65
CA GLU A 91 -25.98 -4.44 5.29
C GLU A 91 -25.07 -5.24 4.38
N SER A 92 -25.66 -5.74 3.30
CA SER A 92 -25.03 -6.69 2.41
C SER A 92 -24.31 -6.03 1.25
N ALA A 93 -23.31 -6.73 0.73
CA ALA A 93 -22.71 -6.45 -0.57
C ALA A 93 -23.76 -6.51 -1.69
N ILE A 94 -23.61 -5.61 -2.66
CA ILE A 94 -24.35 -5.61 -3.92
C ILE A 94 -23.70 -6.69 -4.80
N SER A 95 -24.48 -7.68 -5.25
CA SER A 95 -24.01 -8.65 -6.23
C SER A 95 -23.70 -7.97 -7.57
N ALA A 96 -22.92 -8.62 -8.43
CA ALA A 96 -22.50 -8.06 -9.72
C ALA A 96 -23.67 -7.66 -10.65
N ASP A 97 -24.88 -8.17 -10.41
CA ASP A 97 -26.11 -7.83 -11.14
C ASP A 97 -26.92 -6.68 -10.49
N GLY A 98 -26.40 -6.02 -9.45
CA GLY A 98 -27.06 -4.89 -8.79
C GLY A 98 -28.09 -5.27 -7.72
N ARG A 99 -28.21 -6.55 -7.36
CA ARG A 99 -29.11 -6.98 -6.27
C ARG A 99 -28.44 -6.88 -4.90
N ILE A 100 -29.20 -6.44 -3.91
CA ILE A 100 -28.75 -6.35 -2.51
C ILE A 100 -29.01 -7.72 -1.85
N GLY A 101 -27.96 -8.50 -1.64
CA GLY A 101 -28.06 -9.85 -1.07
C GLY A 101 -28.11 -9.83 0.47
N GLN A 102 -29.26 -9.58 1.08
CA GLN A 102 -29.37 -9.46 2.55
C GLN A 102 -28.84 -10.70 3.28
N THR A 103 -27.83 -10.51 4.14
CA THR A 103 -27.28 -11.60 4.98
C THR A 103 -27.82 -11.47 6.40
N TYR A 104 -28.43 -12.55 6.89
CA TYR A 104 -29.06 -12.60 8.20
C TYR A 104 -28.28 -13.53 9.14
N TRP A 105 -28.03 -13.06 10.36
CA TRP A 105 -27.34 -13.83 11.38
C TRP A 105 -28.26 -14.20 12.54
N PRO A 106 -28.13 -15.42 13.11
CA PRO A 106 -28.81 -15.77 14.36
C PRO A 106 -28.29 -14.92 15.52
N ALA A 107 -29.18 -14.37 16.35
CA ALA A 107 -28.76 -13.61 17.54
C ALA A 107 -27.89 -14.43 18.51
N SER A 108 -28.14 -15.74 18.61
CA SER A 108 -27.33 -16.63 19.43
C SER A 108 -25.86 -16.64 19.02
N LEU A 109 -25.57 -16.57 17.71
CA LEU A 109 -24.19 -16.53 17.23
C LEU A 109 -23.52 -15.18 17.52
N ILE A 110 -24.25 -14.08 17.36
CA ILE A 110 -23.77 -12.72 17.67
C ILE A 110 -23.47 -12.61 19.17
N ALA A 111 -24.37 -13.10 20.02
CA ALA A 111 -24.19 -13.12 21.45
C ALA A 111 -22.98 -13.97 21.87
N GLN A 112 -22.80 -15.16 21.28
CA GLN A 112 -21.61 -16.01 21.53
C GLN A 112 -20.31 -15.31 21.12
N ALA A 113 -20.28 -14.68 19.94
CA ALA A 113 -19.10 -13.96 19.46
C ALA A 113 -18.75 -12.76 20.35
N ARG A 114 -19.76 -12.01 20.82
CA ARG A 114 -19.56 -10.90 21.76
C ARG A 114 -19.05 -11.39 23.12
N PHE A 115 -19.66 -12.44 23.66
CA PHE A 115 -19.23 -12.99 24.95
C PHE A 115 -17.81 -13.56 24.87
N ALA A 116 -17.46 -14.27 23.80
CA ALA A 116 -16.10 -14.75 23.55
C ALA A 116 -15.07 -13.60 23.60
N ARG A 117 -15.38 -12.48 22.95
CA ARG A 117 -14.51 -11.29 22.95
C ARG A 117 -14.32 -10.69 24.34
N LEU A 118 -15.34 -10.73 25.19
CA LEU A 118 -15.23 -10.25 26.57
C LEU A 118 -14.37 -11.18 27.43
N CYS A 119 -14.50 -12.49 27.22
CA CYS A 119 -13.68 -13.50 27.89
C CYS A 119 -12.17 -13.35 27.60
N GLU A 120 -11.77 -12.72 26.49
CA GLU A 120 -10.35 -12.42 26.21
C GLU A 120 -9.71 -11.55 27.30
N THR A 121 -10.49 -10.62 27.85
CA THR A 121 -10.06 -9.73 28.93
C THR A 121 -10.41 -10.26 30.32
N ARG A 122 -11.29 -11.27 30.39
CA ARG A 122 -11.87 -11.84 31.63
C ARG A 122 -12.02 -13.37 31.48
N PRO A 123 -10.92 -14.14 31.43
CA PRO A 123 -10.96 -15.58 31.11
C PRO A 123 -11.79 -16.42 32.10
N LEU A 124 -11.87 -15.99 33.37
CA LEU A 124 -12.71 -16.63 34.39
C LEU A 124 -14.20 -16.65 34.02
N TRP A 125 -14.66 -15.74 33.16
CA TRP A 125 -16.05 -15.72 32.69
C TRP A 125 -16.38 -16.91 31.79
N LEU A 126 -15.41 -17.35 30.97
CA LEU A 126 -15.58 -18.55 30.14
C LEU A 126 -15.63 -19.81 31.00
N VAL A 127 -14.84 -19.87 32.08
CA VAL A 127 -14.85 -20.98 33.04
C VAL A 127 -16.21 -21.09 33.72
N ALA A 128 -16.73 -19.99 34.28
CA ALA A 128 -18.05 -19.96 34.93
C ALA A 128 -19.19 -20.32 33.96
N TYR A 129 -19.10 -19.89 32.70
CA TYR A 129 -20.05 -20.30 31.66
C TYR A 129 -19.98 -21.81 31.41
N ARG A 130 -18.77 -22.37 31.22
CA ARG A 130 -18.56 -23.79 30.93
C ARG A 130 -19.03 -24.71 32.06
N GLU A 131 -18.77 -24.34 33.32
CA GLU A 131 -19.25 -25.08 34.49
C GLU A 131 -20.78 -25.29 34.48
N ARG A 132 -21.53 -24.30 33.97
CA ARG A 132 -22.99 -24.36 33.89
C ARG A 132 -23.51 -25.06 32.64
N VAL A 133 -22.82 -24.91 31.50
CA VAL A 133 -23.37 -25.26 30.18
C VAL A 133 -22.80 -26.56 29.61
N ASP A 134 -21.55 -26.94 29.91
CA ASP A 134 -20.88 -28.07 29.24
C ASP A 134 -21.62 -29.40 29.39
N ARG A 135 -22.13 -29.70 30.60
CA ARG A 135 -22.91 -30.93 30.84
C ARG A 135 -24.20 -30.95 30.03
N ARG A 136 -24.85 -29.81 29.85
CA ARG A 136 -26.08 -29.71 29.05
C ARG A 136 -25.78 -29.87 27.57
N ALA A 137 -24.73 -29.21 27.08
CA ALA A 137 -24.28 -29.32 25.69
C ALA A 137 -23.90 -30.75 25.33
N GLN A 138 -23.17 -31.44 26.21
CA GLN A 138 -22.80 -32.84 26.01
C GLN A 138 -24.03 -33.74 25.85
N LEU A 139 -25.03 -33.61 26.74
CA LEU A 139 -26.27 -34.39 26.67
C LEU A 139 -27.09 -34.07 25.41
N ALA A 140 -27.23 -32.78 25.08
CA ALA A 140 -27.99 -32.35 23.91
C ALA A 140 -27.36 -32.83 22.59
N LEU A 141 -26.02 -32.69 22.45
CA LEU A 141 -25.30 -33.17 21.28
C LEU A 141 -25.32 -34.70 21.18
N GLN A 142 -25.17 -35.41 22.30
CA GLN A 142 -25.29 -36.86 22.31
C GLN A 142 -26.69 -37.32 21.86
N GLN A 143 -27.75 -36.70 22.39
CA GLN A 143 -29.12 -37.03 22.01
C GLN A 143 -29.39 -36.76 20.53
N ALA A 144 -28.87 -35.65 19.99
CA ALA A 144 -28.99 -35.33 18.56
C ALA A 144 -28.26 -36.36 17.68
N ARG A 145 -27.08 -36.80 18.11
CA ARG A 145 -26.32 -37.87 17.44
C ARG A 145 -27.07 -39.18 17.39
N GLU A 146 -27.68 -39.57 18.51
CA GLU A 146 -28.48 -40.81 18.60
C GLU A 146 -29.72 -40.77 17.68
N GLN A 147 -30.27 -39.59 17.41
CA GLN A 147 -31.37 -39.40 16.46
C GLN A 147 -30.93 -39.45 14.99
N GLY A 148 -29.63 -39.28 14.70
CA GLY A 148 -29.08 -39.34 13.35
C GLY A 148 -29.47 -38.17 12.44
N ASP A 149 -30.06 -37.10 12.99
CA ASP A 149 -30.43 -35.89 12.26
C ASP A 149 -29.27 -34.88 12.29
N LEU A 150 -28.50 -34.85 11.20
CA LEU A 150 -27.34 -33.96 11.06
C LEU A 150 -27.71 -32.48 11.08
N ASP A 151 -28.89 -32.11 10.60
CA ASP A 151 -29.33 -30.71 10.59
C ASP A 151 -29.78 -30.26 11.99
N HIS A 152 -30.45 -31.15 12.74
CA HIS A 152 -30.76 -30.90 14.14
C HIS A 152 -29.50 -30.75 15.00
N GLU A 153 -28.52 -31.64 14.82
CA GLU A 153 -27.24 -31.57 15.53
C GLU A 153 -26.45 -30.31 15.14
N SER A 154 -26.42 -29.94 13.86
CA SER A 154 -25.81 -28.70 13.38
C SER A 154 -26.42 -27.46 14.05
N ASN A 155 -27.74 -27.40 14.13
CA ASN A 155 -28.43 -26.29 14.79
C ASN A 155 -28.14 -26.24 16.30
N LEU A 156 -28.08 -27.40 16.96
CA LEU A 156 -27.72 -27.47 18.39
C LEU A 156 -26.27 -27.06 18.62
N LEU A 157 -25.33 -27.52 17.79
CA LEU A 157 -23.92 -27.20 17.91
C LEU A 157 -23.65 -25.70 17.74
N ALA A 158 -24.40 -25.03 16.86
CA ALA A 158 -24.32 -23.59 16.68
C ALA A 158 -24.69 -22.80 17.96
N SER A 159 -25.47 -23.40 18.87
CA SER A 159 -25.82 -22.82 20.18
C SER A 159 -24.79 -23.13 21.28
N PHE A 160 -23.82 -24.01 21.03
CA PHE A 160 -22.86 -24.49 22.03
C PHE A 160 -21.39 -24.27 21.63
N LEU A 161 -21.07 -23.30 20.76
CA LEU A 161 -19.71 -23.07 20.24
C LEU A 161 -18.69 -22.70 21.33
N LEU A 162 -19.14 -22.17 22.47
CA LEU A 162 -18.27 -21.77 23.58
C LEU A 162 -17.99 -22.90 24.58
N THR A 163 -18.64 -24.05 24.44
CA THR A 163 -18.50 -25.19 25.35
C THR A 163 -17.20 -25.95 25.10
N SER A 164 -16.74 -26.73 26.08
CA SER A 164 -15.55 -27.59 25.90
C SER A 164 -15.79 -28.76 24.94
N GLN A 165 -17.02 -28.95 24.46
CA GLN A 165 -17.40 -30.04 23.55
C GLN A 165 -17.41 -29.58 22.10
N ALA A 166 -17.31 -28.27 21.85
CA ALA A 166 -17.50 -27.68 20.54
C ALA A 166 -16.48 -28.19 19.52
N ALA A 167 -15.18 -28.20 19.82
CA ALA A 167 -14.17 -28.57 18.83
C ALA A 167 -14.34 -30.02 18.34
N VAL A 168 -14.49 -30.95 19.29
CA VAL A 168 -14.72 -32.37 18.99
C VAL A 168 -16.02 -32.58 18.23
N ALA A 169 -17.10 -31.86 18.61
CA ALA A 169 -18.38 -31.97 17.95
C ALA A 169 -18.39 -31.37 16.54
N ILE A 170 -17.65 -30.28 16.31
CA ILE A 170 -17.48 -29.67 14.98
C ILE A 170 -16.77 -30.63 14.04
N GLU A 171 -15.67 -31.25 14.48
CA GLU A 171 -14.91 -32.19 13.65
C GLU A 171 -15.76 -33.43 13.29
N ASP A 172 -16.41 -34.05 14.28
CA ASP A 172 -17.27 -35.22 14.07
C ASP A 172 -18.48 -34.92 13.17
N LEU A 173 -19.15 -33.78 13.36
CA LEU A 173 -20.28 -33.37 12.53
C LEU A 173 -19.84 -33.07 11.09
N ALA A 174 -18.70 -32.39 10.91
CA ALA A 174 -18.15 -32.11 9.58
C ALA A 174 -17.79 -33.40 8.83
N ASP A 175 -17.22 -34.39 9.53
CA ASP A 175 -16.97 -35.72 8.96
C ASP A 175 -18.25 -36.44 8.54
N ARG A 176 -19.29 -36.38 9.37
CA ARG A 176 -20.59 -36.98 9.03
C ARG A 176 -21.28 -36.26 7.89
N PHE A 177 -21.18 -34.93 7.77
CA PHE A 177 -21.65 -34.22 6.57
C PHE A 177 -20.89 -34.64 5.31
N LEU A 178 -19.57 -34.83 5.41
CA LEU A 178 -18.75 -35.30 4.28
C LEU A 178 -19.12 -36.72 3.85
N ALA A 179 -19.37 -37.60 4.82
CA ALA A 179 -19.86 -38.97 4.61
C ALA A 179 -21.25 -38.98 3.96
N ALA A 180 -22.14 -38.07 4.37
CA ALA A 180 -23.46 -37.84 3.78
C ALA A 180 -23.42 -37.09 2.43
N ASN A 181 -22.23 -36.87 1.85
CA ASN A 181 -22.03 -36.16 0.59
C ASN A 181 -22.55 -34.71 0.58
N ARG A 182 -22.41 -34.01 1.71
CA ARG A 182 -22.71 -32.58 1.90
C ARG A 182 -21.42 -31.77 2.15
N PRO A 183 -20.52 -31.66 1.16
CA PRO A 183 -19.18 -31.08 1.36
C PRO A 183 -19.19 -29.60 1.75
N GLN A 184 -20.18 -28.82 1.32
CA GLN A 184 -20.30 -27.41 1.71
C GLN A 184 -20.64 -27.26 3.21
N ALA A 185 -21.60 -28.05 3.72
CA ALA A 185 -21.90 -28.10 5.15
C ALA A 185 -20.68 -28.58 5.96
N ALA A 186 -19.93 -29.56 5.45
CA ALA A 186 -18.69 -30.00 6.09
C ALA A 186 -17.63 -28.88 6.12
N LEU A 187 -17.44 -28.15 5.02
CA LEU A 187 -16.49 -27.05 4.92
C LEU A 187 -16.84 -25.91 5.87
N HIS A 188 -18.12 -25.54 5.95
CA HIS A 188 -18.63 -24.56 6.90
C HIS A 188 -18.21 -24.90 8.35
N TRP A 189 -18.39 -26.15 8.77
CA TRP A 189 -18.01 -26.60 10.10
C TRP A 189 -16.50 -26.68 10.31
N TYR A 190 -15.72 -27.21 9.35
CA TYR A 190 -14.25 -27.24 9.47
C TYR A 190 -13.63 -25.86 9.67
N ARG A 191 -14.21 -24.85 9.05
CA ARG A 191 -13.80 -23.45 9.17
C ARG A 191 -13.98 -22.88 10.58
N LEU A 192 -14.88 -23.43 11.39
CA LEU A 192 -15.11 -23.05 12.79
C LEU A 192 -14.22 -23.81 13.78
N LEU A 193 -13.51 -24.86 13.36
CA LEU A 193 -12.68 -25.70 14.25
C LEU A 193 -11.53 -24.93 14.94
N PRO A 194 -10.78 -24.02 14.27
CA PRO A 194 -9.71 -23.26 14.91
C PRO A 194 -10.21 -22.34 16.04
N LEU A 195 -11.45 -21.85 15.92
CA LEU A 195 -12.10 -21.03 16.93
C LEU A 195 -12.35 -21.83 18.22
N ALA A 196 -12.99 -22.99 18.09
CA ALA A 196 -13.31 -23.83 19.25
C ALA A 196 -12.03 -24.32 19.96
N ALA A 197 -11.01 -24.74 19.19
CA ALA A 197 -9.74 -25.22 19.75
C ALA A 197 -8.94 -24.13 20.50
N SER A 198 -9.01 -22.88 20.04
CA SER A 198 -8.32 -21.77 20.71
C SER A 198 -8.94 -21.46 22.09
N LEU A 199 -10.27 -21.48 22.18
CA LEU A 199 -11.01 -21.27 23.44
C LEU A 199 -10.78 -22.41 24.46
N GLU A 200 -10.51 -23.64 24.01
CA GLU A 200 -10.12 -24.75 24.89
C GLU A 200 -8.71 -24.58 25.47
N ALA A 201 -7.77 -24.13 24.65
CA ALA A 201 -6.38 -23.92 25.07
C ALA A 201 -6.24 -22.81 26.13
N GLU A 202 -7.02 -21.73 26.00
CA GLU A 202 -6.97 -20.60 26.95
C GLU A 202 -7.54 -20.97 28.32
N ALA A 203 -8.69 -21.64 28.38
CA ALA A 203 -9.27 -22.08 29.66
C ALA A 203 -8.41 -23.10 30.41
N SER A 204 -7.63 -23.93 29.68
CA SER A 204 -6.77 -24.95 30.27
C SER A 204 -5.48 -24.37 30.89
N ASN A 205 -5.01 -23.21 30.43
CA ASN A 205 -3.75 -22.62 30.91
C ASN A 205 -3.88 -21.89 32.26
N ASP A 206 -5.07 -21.37 32.59
CA ASP A 206 -5.27 -20.62 33.85
C ASP A 206 -5.56 -21.51 35.06
N THR A 207 -6.20 -22.67 34.87
CA THR A 207 -6.41 -23.65 35.95
C THR A 207 -5.11 -24.29 36.43
N ALA A 208 -4.04 -24.24 35.62
CA ALA A 208 -2.72 -24.73 35.97
C ALA A 208 -1.87 -23.75 36.81
N ASN A 209 -2.33 -22.51 37.02
CA ASN A 209 -1.57 -21.43 37.67
C ASN A 209 -2.10 -21.00 39.06
N GLU A 210 -2.95 -21.78 39.72
CA GLU A 210 -3.24 -21.52 41.14
C GLU A 210 -1.98 -21.76 42.01
N PRO A 211 -1.60 -20.80 42.87
CA PRO A 211 -0.46 -20.97 43.77
C PRO A 211 -0.81 -22.01 44.84
N ALA A 212 -0.12 -23.15 44.80
CA ALA A 212 -0.19 -24.15 45.87
C ALA A 212 0.16 -23.49 47.21
N GLY A 213 -0.80 -23.50 48.14
CA GLY A 213 -0.62 -23.00 49.50
C GLY A 213 0.46 -23.78 50.25
N GLU A 214 1.32 -23.04 50.94
CA GLU A 214 2.36 -23.55 51.83
C GLU A 214 1.75 -24.26 53.05
N GLU A 215 2.05 -25.56 53.20
CA GLU A 215 1.96 -26.24 54.50
C GLU A 215 3.22 -27.11 54.71
N SER A 216 3.80 -27.02 55.91
CA SER A 216 5.19 -27.33 56.23
C SER A 216 5.45 -28.69 56.90
N ALA A 217 6.44 -29.43 56.36
CA ALA A 217 7.43 -30.35 56.99
C ALA A 217 6.98 -31.74 57.56
N PRO A 218 7.89 -32.74 57.81
CA PRO A 218 9.34 -32.83 57.53
C PRO A 218 9.84 -34.13 56.82
N ALA A 219 11.14 -34.07 56.47
CA ALA A 219 12.07 -35.05 55.89
C ALA A 219 11.89 -36.56 56.11
N ASN A 220 12.15 -37.34 55.05
CA ASN A 220 13.12 -38.46 55.05
C ASN A 220 13.44 -38.98 53.62
N ASP A 221 14.75 -39.07 53.34
CA ASP A 221 15.51 -40.05 52.55
C ASP A 221 14.89 -40.78 51.35
N LEU A 222 15.44 -40.54 50.14
CA LEU A 222 16.35 -41.48 49.42
C LEU A 222 16.45 -41.12 47.92
N VAL A 223 17.67 -40.70 47.53
CA VAL A 223 18.45 -41.11 46.35
C VAL A 223 17.70 -41.36 45.03
N LEU A 224 18.02 -40.57 44.00
CA LEU A 224 18.65 -41.10 42.77
C LEU A 224 19.40 -40.01 41.99
N SER A 225 20.67 -40.33 41.75
CA SER A 225 21.77 -39.60 41.15
C SER A 225 21.49 -38.98 39.78
N ALA A 226 21.94 -37.74 39.57
CA ALA A 226 22.25 -37.21 38.26
C ALA A 226 23.68 -37.63 37.86
N PRO A 227 23.94 -38.17 36.66
CA PRO A 227 25.29 -38.28 36.15
C PRO A 227 25.65 -37.01 35.34
N SER A 228 26.73 -36.39 35.79
CA SER A 228 27.58 -35.46 35.05
C SER A 228 28.01 -36.04 33.70
N PHE A 229 28.00 -35.23 32.64
CA PHE A 229 28.67 -35.55 31.39
C PHE A 229 29.99 -34.77 31.26
N SER A 230 31.08 -35.52 31.24
CA SER A 230 32.42 -35.07 30.86
C SER A 230 32.56 -35.09 29.33
N GLU A 231 33.15 -34.05 28.76
CA GLU A 231 33.58 -34.03 27.36
C GLU A 231 34.69 -35.06 27.11
N SER A 232 34.51 -35.86 26.05
CA SER A 232 35.56 -36.65 25.44
C SER A 232 35.36 -36.66 23.93
N ARG A 233 36.44 -36.33 23.22
CA ARG A 233 36.55 -36.27 21.76
C ARG A 233 36.45 -37.65 21.09
N THR A 234 35.89 -37.61 19.88
CA THR A 234 36.11 -38.46 18.68
C THR A 234 35.69 -39.93 18.69
N LEU A 235 34.66 -40.28 17.89
CA LEU A 235 34.76 -41.02 16.60
C LEU A 235 33.35 -41.34 16.06
N GLY A 236 33.24 -41.51 14.74
CA GLY A 236 32.00 -41.37 13.98
C GLY A 236 30.93 -42.45 14.16
N GLY A 237 29.71 -42.10 13.74
CA GLY A 237 28.59 -43.02 13.54
C GLY A 237 27.24 -42.35 13.71
N SER A 238 26.61 -41.86 12.64
CA SER A 238 25.22 -41.41 12.70
C SER A 238 24.28 -42.63 12.75
N ARG A 239 23.35 -42.62 13.70
CA ARG A 239 22.16 -43.48 13.67
C ARG A 239 20.96 -42.60 13.34
N HIS A 240 20.32 -42.87 12.21
CA HIS A 240 19.02 -42.29 11.86
C HIS A 240 17.90 -43.14 12.47
N ALA A 241 16.95 -42.51 13.16
CA ALA A 241 15.66 -43.12 13.46
C ALA A 241 14.65 -42.63 12.42
N ALA A 242 14.01 -43.56 11.71
CA ALA A 242 12.95 -43.27 10.74
C ALA A 242 11.59 -43.64 11.36
N ALA A 243 10.63 -42.72 11.31
CA ALA A 243 9.22 -43.03 11.52
C ALA A 243 8.51 -42.90 10.17
N SER A 244 7.85 -43.97 9.73
CA SER A 244 7.12 -44.04 8.46
C SER A 244 5.62 -44.11 8.71
N TRP A 245 4.86 -43.23 8.05
CA TRP A 245 3.40 -43.25 8.05
C TRP A 245 2.90 -43.75 6.69
N HIS A 246 1.92 -44.65 6.69
CA HIS A 246 1.30 -45.19 5.48
C HIS A 246 -0.19 -44.84 5.46
N LEU A 247 -0.65 -44.20 4.37
CA LEU A 247 -2.07 -44.04 4.06
C LEU A 247 -2.29 -44.50 2.60
N PRO A 248 -3.11 -45.53 2.35
CA PRO A 248 -3.35 -46.03 1.00
C PRO A 248 -4.66 -45.46 0.47
N LEU A 249 -4.64 -44.26 -0.14
CA LEU A 249 -5.77 -43.77 -0.93
C LEU A 249 -5.27 -43.07 -2.20
N SER A 250 -5.75 -43.54 -3.35
CA SER A 250 -5.57 -42.84 -4.63
C SER A 250 -6.47 -41.61 -4.65
N MET A 251 -5.89 -40.41 -4.61
CA MET A 251 -6.64 -39.14 -4.61
C MET A 251 -7.36 -38.83 -5.94
N THR A 252 -7.16 -39.64 -6.98
CA THR A 252 -7.70 -39.41 -8.32
C THR A 252 -9.22 -39.59 -8.45
N ASN A 253 -9.88 -40.25 -7.50
CA ASN A 253 -11.32 -40.57 -7.55
C ASN A 253 -12.18 -39.71 -6.60
N LEU A 254 -11.60 -38.68 -6.00
CA LEU A 254 -12.30 -37.78 -5.09
C LEU A 254 -12.71 -36.52 -5.83
N THR A 255 -13.91 -35.99 -5.54
CA THR A 255 -14.32 -34.67 -6.07
C THR A 255 -13.34 -33.59 -5.57
N PRO A 256 -13.14 -32.49 -6.32
CA PRO A 256 -12.25 -31.40 -5.92
C PRO A 256 -12.49 -30.89 -4.49
N GLU A 257 -13.74 -30.89 -4.04
CA GLU A 257 -14.17 -30.43 -2.71
C GLU A 257 -13.74 -31.43 -1.62
N ARG A 258 -13.82 -32.74 -1.89
CA ARG A 258 -13.28 -33.79 -1.00
C ARG A 258 -11.76 -33.75 -0.93
N GLN A 259 -11.09 -33.46 -2.05
CA GLN A 259 -9.64 -33.27 -2.07
C GLN A 259 -9.22 -32.04 -1.25
N PHE A 260 -9.98 -30.94 -1.34
CA PHE A 260 -9.75 -29.73 -0.57
C PHE A 260 -9.95 -29.96 0.94
N ALA A 261 -11.04 -30.60 1.35
CA ALA A 261 -11.31 -30.92 2.76
C ALA A 261 -10.20 -31.80 3.38
N ILE A 262 -9.71 -32.81 2.64
CA ILE A 262 -8.59 -33.65 3.08
C ILE A 262 -7.30 -32.82 3.22
N ARG A 263 -7.00 -31.95 2.25
CA ARG A 263 -5.83 -31.04 2.32
C ARG A 263 -5.94 -30.07 3.50
N TYR A 264 -7.14 -29.58 3.79
CA TYR A 264 -7.40 -28.71 4.93
C TYR A 264 -7.16 -29.44 6.27
N LYS A 265 -7.66 -30.68 6.41
CA LYS A 265 -7.34 -31.53 7.58
C LYS A 265 -5.84 -31.74 7.76
N MET A 266 -5.12 -32.00 6.68
CA MET A 266 -3.66 -32.15 6.72
C MET A 266 -2.96 -30.85 7.14
N ALA A 267 -3.44 -29.70 6.69
CA ALA A 267 -2.92 -28.39 7.08
C ALA A 267 -3.19 -28.07 8.56
N VAL A 268 -4.38 -28.39 9.07
CA VAL A 268 -4.75 -28.22 10.49
C VAL A 268 -3.97 -29.18 11.39
N ALA A 269 -3.85 -30.46 11.01
CA ALA A 269 -3.04 -31.45 11.74
C ALA A 269 -1.55 -31.05 11.76
N TRP A 270 -1.03 -30.51 10.65
CA TRP A 270 0.33 -29.96 10.58
C TRP A 270 0.50 -28.73 11.47
N TRP A 271 -0.48 -27.82 11.50
CA TRP A 271 -0.48 -26.66 12.38
C TRP A 271 -0.50 -27.06 13.87
N LEU A 272 -1.32 -28.04 14.26
CA LEU A 272 -1.35 -28.58 15.62
C LEU A 272 -0.04 -29.29 16.02
N ALA A 273 0.58 -30.02 15.09
CA ALA A 273 1.88 -30.66 15.33
C ALA A 273 3.02 -29.62 15.51
N ARG A 274 2.98 -28.52 14.76
CA ARG A 274 3.96 -27.42 14.84
C ARG A 274 3.93 -26.68 16.18
N GLN A 275 2.80 -26.65 16.88
CA GLN A 275 2.69 -26.06 18.22
C GLN A 275 3.42 -26.87 19.31
N ARG A 276 3.75 -28.15 19.06
CA ARG A 276 4.31 -29.07 20.07
C ARG A 276 5.77 -29.48 19.86
N SER A 277 6.46 -28.98 18.83
CA SER A 277 7.88 -29.32 18.58
C SER A 277 8.62 -28.19 17.88
N ARG A 278 9.82 -27.85 18.37
CA ARG A 278 10.68 -26.83 17.74
C ARG A 278 11.57 -27.48 16.67
N ALA A 279 11.39 -26.99 15.44
CA ALA A 279 12.16 -27.22 14.21
C ALA A 279 11.93 -28.56 13.47
N VAL A 280 11.27 -28.45 12.32
CA VAL A 280 11.35 -29.42 11.20
C VAL A 280 11.37 -28.60 9.90
N VAL A 281 12.30 -28.89 9.00
CA VAL A 281 12.32 -28.42 7.60
C VAL A 281 12.11 -29.63 6.70
N ALA A 282 11.20 -29.52 5.73
CA ALA A 282 10.92 -30.58 4.75
C ALA A 282 11.12 -30.03 3.33
N TRP A 283 11.76 -30.83 2.48
CA TRP A 283 11.85 -30.60 1.03
C TRP A 283 10.96 -31.61 0.29
N ILE A 284 10.27 -31.14 -0.74
CA ILE A 284 9.53 -31.96 -1.69
C ILE A 284 10.24 -31.80 -3.03
N GLU A 285 11.00 -32.80 -3.44
CA GLU A 285 11.50 -32.89 -4.81
C GLU A 285 10.47 -33.63 -5.67
N THR A 286 9.92 -32.93 -6.65
CA THR A 286 9.27 -33.56 -7.80
C THR A 286 10.24 -33.47 -8.98
N SER A 287 10.94 -34.56 -9.29
CA SER A 287 11.78 -34.61 -10.50
C SER A 287 10.87 -34.66 -11.73
N ASN A 288 10.92 -33.62 -12.57
CA ASN A 288 10.23 -33.60 -13.86
C ASN A 288 11.03 -34.23 -15.01
N ASP A 289 12.23 -34.78 -14.76
CA ASP A 289 13.17 -35.18 -15.80
C ASP A 289 13.03 -36.63 -16.33
N LEU A 290 11.85 -37.24 -16.24
CA LEU A 290 11.61 -38.56 -16.87
C LEU A 290 10.31 -38.63 -17.67
N ARG A 291 10.05 -37.61 -18.49
CA ARG A 291 8.94 -37.65 -19.47
C ARG A 291 9.34 -37.92 -20.92
N GLU A 292 10.62 -38.13 -21.23
CA GLU A 292 11.05 -38.43 -22.61
C GLU A 292 11.29 -39.91 -22.96
N ALA A 293 11.06 -40.85 -22.06
CA ALA A 293 11.10 -42.27 -22.42
C ALA A 293 9.80 -42.95 -22.01
N GLY A 294 8.81 -42.96 -22.90
CA GLY A 294 7.47 -43.52 -22.71
C GLY A 294 7.44 -45.03 -22.41
N ARG A 295 7.90 -45.44 -21.23
CA ARG A 295 7.74 -46.79 -20.67
C ARG A 295 7.76 -46.72 -19.15
N LEU A 296 6.57 -46.76 -18.53
CA LEU A 296 6.24 -47.53 -17.32
C LEU A 296 4.77 -47.24 -16.95
N ARG A 297 3.90 -48.25 -17.04
CA ARG A 297 2.56 -48.22 -16.43
C ARG A 297 2.72 -48.67 -14.98
N SER A 298 2.23 -47.84 -14.06
CA SER A 298 2.05 -48.06 -12.62
C SER A 298 3.30 -48.46 -11.81
N ALA A 299 3.91 -47.47 -11.16
CA ALA A 299 4.69 -47.67 -9.94
C ALA A 299 4.21 -46.67 -8.86
N PRO A 300 4.12 -47.07 -7.58
CA PRO A 300 3.65 -46.19 -6.51
C PRO A 300 4.72 -45.13 -6.17
N LEU A 301 4.29 -43.88 -6.01
CA LEU A 301 5.11 -42.77 -5.51
C LEU A 301 5.62 -43.10 -4.09
N ARG A 302 6.94 -43.07 -3.91
CA ARG A 302 7.59 -43.28 -2.61
C ARG A 302 8.14 -41.95 -2.13
N LEU A 303 7.52 -41.37 -1.11
CA LEU A 303 8.02 -40.16 -0.45
C LEU A 303 9.12 -40.58 0.56
N THR A 304 10.34 -40.07 0.39
CA THR A 304 11.44 -40.28 1.35
C THR A 304 11.92 -38.90 1.84
N ILE A 305 11.86 -38.66 3.14
CA ILE A 305 12.30 -37.39 3.76
C ILE A 305 13.69 -37.63 4.36
N THR A 306 14.69 -36.84 3.94
CA THR A 306 16.06 -36.90 4.45
C THR A 306 16.45 -35.56 5.08
N ILE A 307 17.12 -35.60 6.24
CA ILE A 307 17.56 -34.42 6.99
C ILE A 307 19.09 -34.34 6.87
N GLN A 308 19.61 -33.26 6.26
CA GLN A 308 21.04 -32.96 6.18
C GLN A 308 21.34 -31.55 6.68
N GLY A 309 22.43 -31.39 7.43
CA GLY A 309 23.01 -30.10 7.79
C GLY A 309 24.29 -29.86 6.99
N THR A 310 24.50 -28.64 6.49
CA THR A 310 25.68 -28.28 5.69
C THR A 310 26.35 -27.00 6.20
N ASP A 311 27.66 -27.10 6.47
CA ASP A 311 28.64 -26.02 6.49
C ASP A 311 29.47 -26.13 5.19
N ILE A 312 29.65 -25.03 4.44
CA ILE A 312 30.58 -24.97 3.29
C ILE A 312 31.34 -23.61 3.29
N ASP A 313 32.66 -23.69 3.15
CA ASP A 313 33.69 -22.63 3.20
C ASP A 313 33.85 -21.88 1.85
N PRO A 314 33.91 -20.52 1.82
CA PRO A 314 33.98 -19.72 0.61
C PRO A 314 35.40 -19.26 0.21
N ARG A 315 36.39 -20.16 0.13
CA ARG A 315 37.77 -19.80 -0.29
C ARG A 315 38.35 -20.65 -1.42
N SER A 316 37.77 -20.59 -2.63
CA SER A 316 38.47 -21.08 -3.83
C SER A 316 37.91 -20.56 -5.16
N TRP A 317 38.11 -19.28 -5.48
CA TRP A 317 37.96 -18.81 -6.87
C TRP A 317 39.07 -17.79 -7.20
N SER A 318 39.90 -18.12 -8.19
CA SER A 318 40.88 -17.21 -8.79
C SER A 318 40.62 -17.15 -10.30
N ALA A 319 40.31 -15.96 -10.82
CA ALA A 319 40.16 -15.70 -12.26
C ALA A 319 41.43 -15.06 -12.82
N ARG A 320 41.89 -15.59 -13.95
CA ARG A 320 43.08 -15.17 -14.72
C ARG A 320 42.68 -14.03 -15.66
N ILE A 321 43.37 -12.90 -15.59
CA ILE A 321 43.24 -11.77 -16.52
C ILE A 321 44.18 -12.01 -17.71
N LEU A 322 43.65 -11.95 -18.93
CA LEU A 322 44.44 -11.84 -20.17
C LEU A 322 44.35 -10.39 -20.65
N GLY A 323 45.51 -9.78 -20.85
CA GLY A 323 45.68 -8.35 -21.10
C GLY A 323 45.43 -7.90 -22.53
N ILE A 324 45.20 -6.61 -22.67
CA ILE A 324 45.39 -5.81 -23.89
C ILE A 324 46.12 -4.51 -23.48
N ASP A 325 47.02 -4.12 -24.38
CA ASP A 325 48.08 -3.11 -24.36
C ASP A 325 47.59 -1.64 -24.19
N PRO A 326 48.16 -0.81 -23.28
CA PRO A 326 47.74 0.57 -23.04
C PRO A 326 48.63 1.61 -23.74
N ALA A 327 48.99 1.39 -25.01
CA ALA A 327 49.85 2.30 -25.77
C ALA A 327 49.22 2.73 -27.09
N LEU A 328 48.07 3.44 -27.04
CA LEU A 328 47.50 4.13 -28.21
C LEU A 328 46.33 5.07 -27.84
N GLU A 329 46.52 6.00 -26.89
CA GLU A 329 45.54 7.10 -26.72
C GLU A 329 46.10 8.37 -26.05
N GLU A 330 47.39 8.65 -26.24
CA GLU A 330 48.05 9.84 -25.65
C GLU A 330 48.71 10.69 -26.76
N ALA A 331 47.92 11.18 -27.72
CA ALA A 331 48.44 12.10 -28.75
C ALA A 331 47.43 13.03 -29.45
N ALA A 332 46.16 13.15 -29.00
CA ALA A 332 45.17 13.96 -29.71
C ALA A 332 44.38 14.98 -28.86
N TRP A 333 44.71 15.20 -27.58
CA TRP A 333 43.88 16.03 -26.69
C TRP A 333 44.61 17.11 -25.87
N LEU A 334 45.83 17.50 -26.28
CA LEU A 334 46.57 18.59 -25.62
C LEU A 334 46.71 19.83 -26.50
N GLY A 335 45.57 20.46 -26.80
CA GLY A 335 45.57 21.69 -27.56
C GLY A 335 44.25 22.45 -27.59
N HIS A 336 43.60 22.71 -26.44
CA HIS A 336 42.71 23.86 -26.21
C HIS A 336 42.11 23.84 -24.78
N ALA A 337 42.95 24.08 -23.77
CA ALA A 337 42.49 24.33 -22.41
C ALA A 337 43.45 25.29 -21.68
N ARG A 338 43.57 26.52 -22.19
CA ARG A 338 44.09 27.68 -21.44
C ARG A 338 43.45 28.95 -22.02
N SER A 339 42.33 29.36 -21.43
CA SER A 339 41.77 30.72 -21.40
C SER A 339 40.26 30.64 -21.21
N LEU A 340 39.81 30.46 -19.96
CA LEU A 340 38.46 30.78 -19.48
C LEU A 340 38.47 30.74 -17.94
N GLU A 341 39.40 31.48 -17.35
CA GLU A 341 39.27 32.02 -16.00
C GLU A 341 39.34 33.55 -16.16
N SER A 342 38.43 34.24 -15.47
CA SER A 342 38.20 35.69 -15.46
C SER A 342 37.53 36.32 -16.70
N ASP A 343 36.21 36.15 -16.81
CA ASP A 343 35.34 37.23 -17.29
C ASP A 343 33.93 37.13 -16.66
N THR A 344 33.81 37.51 -15.40
CA THR A 344 32.54 37.74 -14.68
C THR A 344 32.21 39.23 -14.58
N SER A 345 32.57 40.01 -15.62
CA SER A 345 32.12 41.39 -15.81
C SER A 345 31.11 41.53 -16.96
N LEU A 346 29.95 40.90 -16.79
CA LEU A 346 28.66 41.31 -17.34
C LEU A 346 27.77 41.46 -16.09
N GLY A 347 27.21 42.60 -15.70
CA GLY A 347 26.53 43.62 -16.49
C GLY A 347 25.15 43.77 -15.84
N SER A 348 24.93 44.90 -15.16
CA SER A 348 23.69 45.33 -14.47
C SER A 348 23.20 44.49 -13.28
N GLU A 349 22.82 45.18 -12.21
CA GLU A 349 21.83 44.70 -11.24
C GLU A 349 20.63 44.16 -12.03
N GLU A 350 20.48 42.83 -12.13
CA GLU A 350 19.21 42.23 -12.49
C GLU A 350 18.22 42.65 -11.39
N SER A 351 17.41 43.65 -11.70
CA SER A 351 16.26 44.06 -10.89
C SER A 351 15.53 42.80 -10.46
N LEU A 352 15.40 42.59 -9.15
CA LEU A 352 14.61 41.50 -8.58
C LEU A 352 13.30 41.39 -9.36
N PRO A 353 12.91 40.20 -9.86
CA PRO A 353 11.71 40.04 -10.65
C PRO A 353 10.52 40.62 -9.87
N LEU A 354 9.86 41.61 -10.46
CA LEU A 354 8.74 42.34 -9.87
C LEU A 354 7.66 41.35 -9.41
N LEU A 355 7.46 41.26 -8.10
CA LEU A 355 6.28 40.70 -7.45
C LEU A 355 6.05 41.60 -6.23
N PRO A 356 4.89 42.28 -6.03
CA PRO A 356 3.59 41.62 -5.91
C PRO A 356 2.28 42.43 -6.21
N ASP A 357 2.34 43.68 -6.68
CA ASP A 357 1.12 44.51 -6.83
C ASP A 357 0.49 44.47 -8.22
N GLU A 358 1.20 43.96 -9.22
CA GLU A 358 0.74 43.95 -10.61
C GLU A 358 -0.47 43.01 -10.76
N THR A 359 -1.43 43.41 -11.60
CA THR A 359 -2.50 42.52 -12.06
C THR A 359 -1.84 41.39 -12.87
N TRP A 360 -2.35 40.17 -12.79
CA TRP A 360 -1.85 39.07 -13.61
C TRP A 360 -2.93 38.69 -14.60
N VAL A 361 -2.53 38.37 -15.81
CA VAL A 361 -3.43 37.92 -16.88
C VAL A 361 -2.88 36.63 -17.52
N PRO A 362 -3.77 35.73 -17.97
CA PRO A 362 -3.37 34.60 -18.79
C PRO A 362 -2.70 35.11 -20.07
N ALA A 363 -1.43 34.76 -20.27
CA ALA A 363 -0.68 35.12 -21.47
C ALA A 363 -1.03 34.18 -22.64
N TRP A 364 -1.09 32.87 -22.37
CA TRP A 364 -1.57 31.85 -23.29
C TRP A 364 -1.94 30.57 -22.54
N ARG A 365 -2.67 29.67 -23.23
CA ARG A 365 -3.14 28.38 -22.70
C ARG A 365 -2.72 27.24 -23.64
N LEU A 366 -2.32 26.11 -23.08
CA LEU A 366 -2.11 24.85 -23.79
C LEU A 366 -3.11 23.82 -23.26
N SER A 367 -4.05 23.41 -24.09
CA SER A 367 -4.98 22.34 -23.74
C SER A 367 -4.23 21.02 -23.59
N VAL A 368 -4.43 20.38 -22.45
CA VAL A 368 -3.95 19.06 -22.14
C VAL A 368 -5.19 18.21 -21.94
N GLU A 369 -5.63 17.52 -22.99
CA GLU A 369 -6.82 16.68 -22.86
C GLU A 369 -6.61 15.69 -21.69
N PRO A 370 -7.60 15.57 -20.79
CA PRO A 370 -7.50 14.58 -19.73
C PRO A 370 -7.47 13.21 -20.39
N VAL A 371 -6.44 12.42 -20.05
CA VAL A 371 -6.42 10.99 -20.35
C VAL A 371 -7.77 10.42 -19.93
N ARG A 372 -8.47 9.70 -20.82
CA ARG A 372 -9.81 9.18 -20.51
C ARG A 372 -9.73 8.21 -19.34
N TRP A 373 -10.12 8.67 -18.15
CA TRP A 373 -10.21 7.86 -16.94
C TRP A 373 -11.46 6.97 -17.03
N LEU A 374 -11.31 5.75 -17.55
CA LEU A 374 -12.42 4.79 -17.73
C LEU A 374 -12.82 4.06 -16.43
N ALA A 375 -12.04 4.14 -15.36
CA ALA A 375 -12.32 3.43 -14.12
C ALA A 375 -13.29 4.25 -13.24
N PRO A 376 -14.50 3.75 -12.94
CA PRO A 376 -15.35 4.35 -11.93
C PRO A 376 -14.67 4.20 -10.57
N ASP A 377 -14.27 5.32 -9.97
CA ASP A 377 -13.88 5.36 -8.57
C ASP A 377 -15.07 4.83 -7.73
N ARG A 378 -14.88 3.68 -7.07
CA ARG A 378 -15.92 3.04 -6.25
C ARG A 378 -16.38 3.90 -5.06
N ARG A 379 -15.74 5.05 -4.80
CA ARG A 379 -16.19 6.04 -3.79
C ARG A 379 -17.21 7.04 -4.31
N VAL A 380 -17.36 7.19 -5.62
CA VAL A 380 -18.43 8.04 -6.21
C VAL A 380 -19.82 7.50 -5.85
N GLY A 381 -19.91 6.23 -5.44
CA GLY A 381 -21.13 5.64 -4.89
C GLY A 381 -21.46 6.00 -3.43
N LEU A 382 -20.56 6.64 -2.67
CA LEU A 382 -20.78 6.92 -1.24
C LEU A 382 -21.38 8.30 -0.96
N ASP A 383 -21.34 9.27 -1.87
CA ASP A 383 -22.13 10.51 -1.76
C ASP A 383 -22.39 11.10 -3.16
N GLY A 384 -23.57 10.84 -3.71
CA GLY A 384 -24.04 11.35 -5.00
C GLY A 384 -24.28 12.87 -5.06
N GLY A 385 -23.59 13.67 -4.25
CA GLY A 385 -23.81 15.10 -4.13
C GLY A 385 -22.51 15.89 -4.01
N GLY A 386 -22.00 16.38 -5.13
CA GLY A 386 -21.18 17.61 -5.13
C GLY A 386 -19.69 17.48 -4.81
N ALA A 387 -19.05 16.33 -5.03
CA ALA A 387 -17.59 16.23 -4.97
C ALA A 387 -16.95 17.01 -6.14
N GLY A 388 -16.76 18.31 -5.90
CA GLY A 388 -15.77 19.12 -6.61
C GLY A 388 -14.46 18.36 -6.66
N GLY A 389 -13.80 18.45 -7.80
CA GLY A 389 -12.63 17.68 -8.14
C GLY A 389 -11.69 17.44 -6.96
N GLY A 390 -11.65 16.22 -6.44
CA GLY A 390 -10.76 15.87 -5.34
C GLY A 390 -9.30 15.77 -5.81
N PRO A 391 -8.35 15.42 -4.91
CA PRO A 391 -6.91 15.26 -5.19
C PRO A 391 -6.56 14.12 -6.19
N TRP A 392 -7.54 13.66 -6.96
CA TRP A 392 -7.57 12.45 -7.78
C TRP A 392 -7.17 12.66 -9.23
N TYR A 393 -6.96 13.92 -9.64
CA TYR A 393 -6.56 14.20 -11.01
C TYR A 393 -5.12 13.79 -11.26
N PRO A 394 -4.82 13.32 -12.48
CA PRO A 394 -3.46 13.14 -12.89
C PRO A 394 -2.66 14.43 -12.68
N ARG A 395 -1.56 14.33 -11.96
CA ARG A 395 -0.70 15.47 -11.67
C ARG A 395 0.30 15.63 -12.78
N ILE A 396 0.15 16.69 -13.56
CA ILE A 396 1.07 17.02 -14.65
C ILE A 396 2.15 17.94 -14.08
N ARG A 397 3.40 17.48 -14.08
CA ARG A 397 4.58 18.29 -13.75
C ARG A 397 5.39 18.53 -15.04
N PRO A 398 5.25 19.70 -15.67
CA PRO A 398 5.99 20.00 -16.88
C PRO A 398 7.50 20.11 -16.60
N GLY A 399 8.29 19.84 -17.64
CA GLY A 399 9.72 20.08 -17.67
C GLY A 399 10.00 21.43 -18.34
N PHE A 400 11.05 22.11 -17.88
CA PHE A 400 11.52 23.36 -18.48
C PHE A 400 12.94 23.14 -18.98
N ASP A 401 13.16 23.35 -20.28
CA ASP A 401 14.48 23.26 -20.90
C ASP A 401 14.71 24.52 -21.74
N ARG A 402 15.58 25.41 -21.25
CA ARG A 402 15.79 26.75 -21.85
C ARG A 402 14.43 27.42 -22.07
N ASP A 403 14.08 27.80 -23.30
CA ASP A 403 12.82 28.44 -23.66
C ASP A 403 11.68 27.47 -23.99
N LEU A 404 11.84 26.18 -23.70
CA LEU A 404 10.86 25.14 -23.97
C LEU A 404 10.08 24.76 -22.71
N LEU A 405 8.77 24.56 -22.88
CA LEU A 405 7.88 23.90 -21.94
C LEU A 405 7.57 22.51 -22.50
N ILE A 406 7.92 21.48 -21.74
CA ILE A 406 7.73 20.09 -22.11
C ILE A 406 6.64 19.50 -21.22
N VAL A 407 5.60 18.95 -21.83
CA VAL A 407 4.40 18.50 -21.13
C VAL A 407 4.12 17.05 -21.47
N TRP A 408 3.97 16.22 -20.45
CA TRP A 408 3.62 14.82 -20.57
C TRP A 408 2.35 14.56 -19.77
N ASN A 409 1.31 14.03 -20.41
CA ASN A 409 0.03 13.72 -19.75
C ASN A 409 -0.22 12.21 -19.58
N GLY A 410 0.74 11.35 -19.93
CA GLY A 410 0.59 9.88 -19.88
C GLY A 410 0.37 9.21 -21.25
N GLU A 411 -0.07 9.99 -22.24
CA GLU A 411 -0.33 9.53 -23.60
C GLU A 411 0.42 10.35 -24.64
N VAL A 412 0.49 11.67 -24.42
CA VAL A 412 1.01 12.65 -25.36
C VAL A 412 2.14 13.45 -24.73
N LEU A 413 3.27 13.52 -25.45
CA LEU A 413 4.36 14.45 -25.17
C LEU A 413 4.23 15.67 -26.07
N ARG A 414 4.17 16.86 -25.46
CA ARG A 414 4.15 18.14 -26.15
C ARG A 414 5.34 18.99 -25.79
N VAL A 415 5.81 19.76 -26.76
CA VAL A 415 6.86 20.76 -26.58
C VAL A 415 6.44 22.04 -27.27
N VAL A 416 6.39 23.11 -26.48
CA VAL A 416 6.07 24.45 -26.97
C VAL A 416 7.10 25.43 -26.46
N ASN A 417 7.29 26.54 -27.17
CA ASN A 417 8.00 27.69 -26.65
C ASN A 417 7.24 28.21 -25.42
N ARG A 418 7.91 28.31 -24.28
CA ARG A 418 7.28 28.70 -23.01
C ARG A 418 6.83 30.17 -23.01
N TRP A 419 7.35 31.02 -23.88
CA TRP A 419 6.98 32.42 -23.93
C TRP A 419 5.78 32.65 -24.86
N THR A 420 5.81 32.07 -26.06
CA THR A 420 4.80 32.29 -27.10
C THR A 420 3.70 31.21 -27.15
N GLY A 421 3.95 30.04 -26.54
CA GLY A 421 3.10 28.86 -26.64
C GLY A 421 3.16 28.18 -28.01
N GLU A 422 3.97 28.67 -28.96
CA GLU A 422 4.11 28.08 -30.30
C GLU A 422 4.76 26.70 -30.23
N PRO A 423 4.36 25.74 -31.09
CA PRO A 423 5.04 24.45 -31.21
C PRO A 423 6.55 24.63 -31.41
N TRP A 424 7.37 23.82 -30.73
CA TRP A 424 8.81 23.83 -30.98
C TRP A 424 9.14 23.30 -32.38
N ILE A 425 8.45 22.25 -32.80
CA ILE A 425 8.52 21.68 -34.15
C ILE A 425 7.15 21.86 -34.79
N SER A 426 7.10 22.59 -35.89
CA SER A 426 5.88 22.70 -36.69
C SER A 426 5.72 21.45 -37.55
N LEU A 427 4.68 20.65 -37.29
CA LEU A 427 4.45 19.42 -38.04
C LEU A 427 3.69 19.71 -39.34
N THR A 428 2.68 20.59 -39.29
CA THR A 428 1.93 21.20 -40.42
C THR A 428 0.90 22.19 -39.84
N PRO A 429 0.43 23.21 -40.60
CA PRO A 429 -0.59 24.14 -40.10
C PRO A 429 -1.85 23.45 -39.58
N SER A 430 -2.38 22.41 -40.24
CA SER A 430 -3.59 21.71 -39.79
C SER A 430 -3.41 20.91 -38.49
N ILE A 431 -2.19 20.47 -38.17
CA ILE A 431 -1.85 19.80 -36.91
C ILE A 431 -1.57 20.85 -35.82
N ASP A 432 -0.87 21.93 -36.16
CA ASP A 432 -0.49 22.97 -35.21
C ASP A 432 -1.68 23.87 -34.81
N ASP A 433 -2.61 24.10 -35.73
CA ASP A 433 -3.85 24.86 -35.50
C ASP A 433 -4.88 24.06 -34.70
N ALA A 434 -4.75 22.73 -34.64
CA ALA A 434 -5.58 21.90 -33.77
C ALA A 434 -5.07 22.02 -32.31
N PRO A 435 -5.84 22.58 -31.37
CA PRO A 435 -5.37 22.82 -29.99
C PRO A 435 -4.84 21.55 -29.30
N LEU A 436 -5.43 20.40 -29.63
CA LEU A 436 -5.07 19.09 -29.11
C LEU A 436 -3.86 18.45 -29.78
N ARG A 437 -3.30 19.03 -30.84
CA ARG A 437 -2.08 18.53 -31.49
C ARG A 437 -0.96 19.56 -31.53
N ARG A 438 -1.23 20.79 -31.06
CA ARG A 438 -0.23 21.84 -30.89
C ARG A 438 0.96 21.34 -30.05
N GLY A 439 2.15 21.41 -30.65
CA GLY A 439 3.41 21.02 -30.02
C GLY A 439 3.61 19.51 -29.87
N LEU A 440 2.76 18.67 -30.49
CA LEU A 440 2.88 17.22 -30.42
C LEU A 440 4.24 16.74 -30.94
N ILE A 441 5.01 16.08 -30.08
CA ILE A 441 6.28 15.42 -30.47
C ILE A 441 6.08 13.92 -30.56
N TRP A 442 5.31 13.37 -29.64
CA TRP A 442 5.10 11.93 -29.55
C TRP A 442 3.73 11.62 -28.98
N GLU A 443 3.02 10.73 -29.66
CA GLU A 443 1.76 10.16 -29.23
C GLU A 443 1.97 8.66 -29.07
N ARG A 444 1.56 8.13 -27.92
CA ARG A 444 1.57 6.69 -27.71
C ARG A 444 0.51 6.05 -28.59
N ALA A 445 0.93 5.15 -29.48
CA ALA A 445 0.02 4.38 -30.33
C ALA A 445 -1.02 3.62 -29.49
N ASP A 446 -2.28 3.66 -29.97
CA ASP A 446 -3.50 3.20 -29.32
C ASP A 446 -3.30 2.00 -28.41
N TYR A 447 -3.51 2.24 -27.13
CA TYR A 447 -3.46 1.21 -26.12
C TYR A 447 -4.85 1.05 -25.53
N GLU A 448 -5.52 -0.02 -25.91
CA GLU A 448 -6.78 -0.41 -25.27
C GLU A 448 -6.45 -1.03 -23.91
N LEU A 449 -6.88 -0.35 -22.85
CA LEU A 449 -6.94 -0.94 -21.52
C LEU A 449 -7.99 -2.07 -21.55
N PRO A 450 -7.62 -3.32 -21.25
CA PRO A 450 -8.62 -4.35 -21.02
C PRO A 450 -9.54 -3.88 -19.88
N LEU A 451 -10.82 -3.73 -20.16
CA LEU A 451 -11.83 -3.28 -19.18
C LEU A 451 -12.14 -4.33 -18.11
N ALA A 452 -11.59 -5.55 -18.24
CA ALA A 452 -11.87 -6.63 -17.32
C ALA A 452 -11.16 -6.37 -15.98
N ASP A 453 -11.99 -6.23 -14.94
CA ASP A 453 -11.71 -6.78 -13.63
C ASP A 453 -10.64 -6.04 -12.78
N GLN A 454 -10.81 -4.72 -12.68
CA GLN A 454 -9.89 -3.82 -11.98
C GLN A 454 -10.05 -3.89 -10.44
N LYS A 455 -8.97 -4.25 -9.72
CA LYS A 455 -8.86 -3.96 -8.28
C LYS A 455 -8.89 -2.45 -8.04
N PRO A 456 -9.33 -1.98 -6.86
CA PRO A 456 -9.23 -0.57 -6.51
C PRO A 456 -7.76 -0.11 -6.54
N VAL A 457 -7.57 1.13 -6.96
CA VAL A 457 -6.28 1.80 -7.02
C VAL A 457 -6.21 2.80 -5.87
N GLU A 458 -5.07 2.85 -5.21
CA GLU A 458 -4.75 3.82 -4.17
C GLU A 458 -3.54 4.67 -4.63
N GLY A 459 -3.78 5.95 -4.85
CA GLY A 459 -2.82 6.96 -5.29
C GLY A 459 -3.34 7.73 -6.50
N ALA A 460 -2.71 8.88 -6.81
CA ALA A 460 -2.96 9.61 -8.04
C ALA A 460 -1.79 9.39 -9.02
N PRO A 461 -2.08 9.17 -10.32
CA PRO A 461 -1.04 9.12 -11.33
C PRO A 461 -0.38 10.50 -11.45
N ARG A 462 0.93 10.51 -11.51
CA ARG A 462 1.74 11.71 -11.73
C ARG A 462 2.60 11.52 -12.97
N TYR A 463 2.43 12.44 -13.89
CA TYR A 463 3.14 12.52 -15.15
C TYR A 463 4.13 13.67 -15.04
N GLN A 464 5.39 13.31 -14.77
CA GLN A 464 6.46 14.29 -14.62
C GLN A 464 7.48 14.10 -15.74
N VAL A 465 7.81 15.22 -16.38
CA VAL A 465 8.94 15.29 -17.31
C VAL A 465 10.21 15.59 -16.53
N SER A 466 11.27 14.85 -16.86
CA SER A 466 12.60 15.06 -16.31
C SER A 466 13.49 15.62 -17.40
N VAL A 467 14.07 16.78 -17.17
CA VAL A 467 14.98 17.43 -18.12
C VAL A 467 16.40 17.13 -17.67
N GLY A 468 17.15 16.41 -18.51
CA GLY A 468 18.60 16.27 -18.35
C GLY A 468 19.34 17.13 -19.36
N ARG A 469 20.68 17.09 -19.31
CA ARG A 469 21.56 17.90 -20.16
C ARG A 469 21.29 17.75 -21.67
N ASP A 470 21.15 16.51 -22.14
CA ASP A 470 21.06 16.18 -23.57
C ASP A 470 19.81 15.36 -23.93
N CYS A 471 19.01 14.99 -22.93
CA CYS A 471 17.77 14.25 -23.17
C CYS A 471 16.69 14.59 -22.15
N TRP A 472 15.45 14.51 -22.59
CA TRP A 472 14.30 14.50 -21.69
C TRP A 472 13.90 13.07 -21.39
N SER A 473 13.31 12.84 -20.22
CA SER A 473 12.79 11.53 -19.88
C SER A 473 11.41 11.63 -19.24
N VAL A 474 10.55 10.70 -19.64
CA VAL A 474 9.20 10.55 -19.11
C VAL A 474 8.95 9.11 -18.71
N ARG A 475 8.22 8.94 -17.60
CA ARG A 475 7.63 7.65 -17.24
C ARG A 475 6.24 7.58 -17.82
N GLY A 476 5.91 6.50 -18.49
CA GLY A 476 4.56 6.19 -18.89
C GLY A 476 4.15 4.79 -18.47
N GLY A 477 2.93 4.42 -18.86
CA GLY A 477 2.26 3.24 -18.35
C GLY A 477 1.11 3.63 -17.44
N ASP A 478 0.04 2.84 -17.45
CA ASP A 478 -1.03 3.02 -16.49
C ASP A 478 -0.57 2.36 -15.18
N PRO A 479 -0.36 3.13 -14.08
CA PRO A 479 0.06 2.57 -12.80
C PRO A 479 -0.99 1.59 -12.20
N ARG A 480 -2.17 1.47 -12.83
CA ARG A 480 -3.33 0.73 -12.36
C ARG A 480 -3.53 -0.62 -13.04
N VAL A 481 -2.87 -0.89 -14.16
CA VAL A 481 -3.13 -2.11 -14.94
C VAL A 481 -2.45 -3.30 -14.28
N VAL A 482 -3.26 -4.10 -13.60
CA VAL A 482 -2.97 -5.49 -13.30
C VAL A 482 -4.08 -6.32 -13.92
N ASP A 483 -3.71 -7.16 -14.87
CA ASP A 483 -4.59 -8.18 -15.41
C ASP A 483 -4.80 -9.26 -14.33
N GLN A 484 -6.07 -9.66 -14.10
CA GLN A 484 -6.41 -10.68 -13.11
C GLN A 484 -5.82 -12.05 -13.44
N GLU A 485 -5.58 -12.36 -14.72
CA GLU A 485 -5.01 -13.64 -15.14
C GLU A 485 -3.49 -13.58 -15.31
N THR A 486 -2.94 -12.43 -15.69
CA THR A 486 -1.48 -12.22 -15.81
C THR A 486 -0.99 -11.18 -14.80
N THR A 487 -0.59 -11.70 -13.64
CA THR A 487 -0.07 -11.05 -12.41
C THR A 487 1.15 -10.11 -12.54
N THR A 488 1.35 -9.41 -13.64
CA THR A 488 2.50 -8.54 -13.85
C THR A 488 2.02 -7.12 -14.12
N ARG A 489 2.55 -6.15 -13.38
CA ARG A 489 2.49 -4.72 -13.72
C ARG A 489 3.36 -4.44 -14.96
N VAL A 490 3.16 -5.17 -16.07
CA VAL A 490 4.04 -5.26 -17.28
C VAL A 490 4.29 -3.91 -17.96
N ARG A 491 3.70 -2.82 -17.49
CA ARG A 491 3.37 -1.71 -18.38
C ARG A 491 3.90 -0.37 -17.93
N SER A 492 4.60 -0.27 -16.80
CA SER A 492 5.43 0.92 -16.57
C SER A 492 6.59 0.87 -17.56
N TRP A 493 6.70 1.90 -18.36
CA TRP A 493 7.77 2.05 -19.33
C TRP A 493 8.38 3.44 -19.16
N ARG A 494 9.55 3.60 -19.74
CA ARG A 494 10.24 4.87 -19.71
C ARG A 494 10.70 5.25 -21.09
N ALA A 495 10.41 6.46 -21.50
CA ALA A 495 10.96 7.01 -22.72
C ALA A 495 12.04 8.05 -22.43
N ALA A 496 13.01 8.11 -23.32
CA ALA A 496 13.96 9.22 -23.41
C ALA A 496 13.92 9.83 -24.82
N PHE A 497 14.05 11.15 -24.88
CA PHE A 497 13.99 11.94 -26.10
C PHE A 497 15.26 12.77 -26.21
N ASP A 498 15.94 12.68 -27.35
CA ASP A 498 17.22 13.33 -27.61
C ASP A 498 17.00 14.79 -28.03
N VAL A 499 17.41 15.73 -27.19
CA VAL A 499 17.21 17.17 -27.42
C VAL A 499 17.98 17.64 -28.66
N GLN A 500 19.14 17.04 -28.95
CA GLN A 500 19.99 17.41 -30.08
C GLN A 500 19.44 16.89 -31.42
N ARG A 501 18.49 15.96 -31.38
CA ARG A 501 17.84 15.36 -32.55
C ARG A 501 16.36 15.70 -32.59
N ASP A 502 16.03 16.96 -32.31
CA ASP A 502 14.66 17.46 -32.39
C ASP A 502 13.66 16.64 -31.52
N ALA A 503 14.12 16.23 -30.33
CA ALA A 503 13.42 15.32 -29.42
C ALA A 503 12.95 14.01 -30.08
N ALA A 504 13.72 13.50 -31.03
CA ALA A 504 13.55 12.15 -31.51
C ALA A 504 13.63 11.19 -30.31
N LEU A 505 12.73 10.21 -30.29
CA LEU A 505 12.79 9.10 -29.36
C LEU A 505 14.17 8.43 -29.46
N GLN A 506 14.86 8.28 -28.33
CA GLN A 506 16.19 7.68 -28.36
C GLN A 506 16.13 6.23 -28.86
N PRO A 507 17.15 5.75 -29.60
CA PRO A 507 17.18 4.36 -30.04
C PRO A 507 17.08 3.41 -28.84
N GLY A 508 16.19 2.42 -28.94
CA GLY A 508 15.88 1.50 -27.85
C GLY A 508 14.94 2.07 -26.78
N SER A 509 14.42 3.28 -26.91
CA SER A 509 13.32 3.78 -26.08
C SER A 509 11.97 3.52 -26.78
N PRO A 510 10.86 3.24 -26.06
CA PRO A 510 10.74 3.20 -24.61
C PRO A 510 11.27 1.90 -23.99
N TRP A 511 12.00 2.00 -22.87
CA TRP A 511 12.46 0.86 -22.08
C TRP A 511 11.33 0.28 -21.24
N ARG A 512 11.23 -1.05 -21.27
CA ARG A 512 10.38 -1.82 -20.38
C ARG A 512 11.26 -2.57 -19.39
N LEU A 513 10.73 -2.79 -18.19
CA LEU A 513 11.39 -3.63 -17.20
C LEU A 513 10.96 -5.08 -17.38
N ASP A 514 11.77 -5.99 -16.85
CA ASP A 514 11.42 -7.41 -16.77
C ASP A 514 10.10 -7.62 -15.99
N GLU A 515 9.47 -8.77 -16.22
CA GLU A 515 8.23 -9.13 -15.52
C GLU A 515 8.35 -8.99 -13.99
N GLY A 516 7.44 -8.22 -13.40
CA GLY A 516 7.36 -8.02 -11.95
C GLY A 516 8.08 -6.76 -11.44
N LEU A 517 8.95 -6.16 -12.26
CA LEU A 517 9.57 -4.87 -11.98
C LEU A 517 8.78 -3.72 -12.59
N GLU A 518 8.74 -2.60 -11.88
CA GLU A 518 8.17 -1.34 -12.38
C GLU A 518 9.06 -0.14 -12.04
N TRP A 519 9.00 0.89 -12.87
CA TRP A 519 9.57 2.20 -12.56
C TRP A 519 8.71 2.91 -11.53
N GLU A 520 9.35 3.43 -10.49
CA GLU A 520 8.77 4.33 -9.50
C GLU A 520 9.14 5.78 -9.85
N GLY A 521 8.12 6.64 -9.87
CA GLY A 521 8.31 8.08 -10.11
C GLY A 521 8.98 8.42 -11.45
N SER A 522 9.39 9.67 -11.58
CA SER A 522 10.27 10.11 -12.66
C SER A 522 11.69 10.18 -12.14
N ALA A 523 12.66 9.99 -13.03
CA ALA A 523 14.05 10.07 -12.65
C ALA A 523 14.59 11.48 -12.65
N VAL A 524 15.81 11.56 -12.15
CA VAL A 524 16.55 12.78 -12.04
C VAL A 524 17.92 12.57 -12.67
N GLU A 525 18.39 13.59 -13.37
CA GLU A 525 19.67 13.57 -14.07
C GLU A 525 20.58 14.62 -13.44
N ARG A 526 21.86 14.26 -13.27
CA ARG A 526 22.91 15.23 -13.00
C ARG A 526 24.25 14.67 -13.48
N ASP A 527 25.01 15.50 -14.20
CA ASP A 527 26.35 15.17 -14.73
C ASP A 527 26.38 13.94 -15.66
N GLY A 528 25.34 13.78 -16.49
CA GLY A 528 25.13 12.67 -17.42
C GLY A 528 24.65 11.37 -16.77
N MET A 529 24.45 11.35 -15.45
CA MET A 529 23.99 10.18 -14.70
C MET A 529 22.50 10.33 -14.37
N TRP A 530 21.71 9.35 -14.80
CA TRP A 530 20.30 9.24 -14.48
C TRP A 530 20.10 8.33 -13.27
N TRP A 531 19.21 8.73 -12.37
CA TRP A 531 18.83 7.99 -11.18
C TRP A 531 17.32 7.78 -11.15
N ALA A 532 16.87 6.58 -10.83
CA ALA A 532 15.46 6.24 -10.73
C ALA A 532 15.22 5.18 -9.66
N VAL A 533 13.97 5.03 -9.24
CA VAL A 533 13.58 3.94 -8.35
C VAL A 533 12.87 2.87 -9.18
N GLN A 534 13.16 1.61 -8.87
CA GLN A 534 12.43 0.44 -9.38
C GLN A 534 11.75 -0.25 -8.21
N ARG A 535 10.55 -0.79 -8.41
CA ARG A 535 9.84 -1.62 -7.43
C ARG A 535 9.55 -2.99 -8.01
N GLU A 536 9.71 -4.03 -7.20
CA GLU A 536 9.22 -5.38 -7.47
C GLU A 536 8.09 -5.64 -6.49
N SER A 537 6.89 -5.90 -7.01
CA SER A 537 5.76 -6.32 -6.21
C SER A 537 5.46 -7.77 -6.56
N ALA A 538 5.74 -8.68 -5.63
CA ALA A 538 5.51 -10.09 -5.84
C ALA A 538 4.00 -10.40 -5.89
N ARG A 539 3.63 -11.34 -6.78
CA ARG A 539 2.27 -11.64 -7.28
C ARG A 539 1.21 -11.92 -6.20
N ARG A 540 1.63 -12.30 -4.99
CA ARG A 540 0.78 -12.69 -3.85
C ARG A 540 1.31 -12.23 -2.50
N ASP A 541 2.51 -11.68 -2.47
CA ASP A 541 3.12 -11.31 -1.21
C ASP A 541 2.68 -9.89 -0.89
N GLU A 542 2.28 -9.69 0.36
CA GLU A 542 2.01 -8.37 0.93
C GLU A 542 3.26 -7.49 0.97
N ARG A 543 4.35 -7.85 0.28
CA ARG A 543 5.68 -7.23 0.38
C ARG A 543 6.16 -6.74 -0.99
N SER A 544 6.82 -5.60 -0.99
CA SER A 544 7.47 -5.02 -2.16
C SER A 544 8.94 -4.78 -1.87
N ARG A 545 9.77 -5.02 -2.87
CA ARG A 545 11.20 -4.66 -2.87
C ARG A 545 11.39 -3.42 -3.70
N ALA A 546 12.32 -2.57 -3.32
CA ALA A 546 12.68 -1.40 -4.11
C ALA A 546 14.19 -1.34 -4.35
N TRP A 547 14.58 -0.77 -5.48
CA TRP A 547 15.97 -0.48 -5.83
C TRP A 547 16.12 0.95 -6.29
N LEU A 548 17.21 1.60 -5.90
CA LEU A 548 17.73 2.77 -6.57
C LEU A 548 18.64 2.29 -7.69
N VAL A 549 18.35 2.69 -8.91
CA VAL A 549 19.15 2.34 -10.08
C VAL A 549 19.74 3.58 -10.71
N ALA A 550 20.95 3.44 -11.26
CA ALA A 550 21.64 4.50 -11.99
C ALA A 550 22.20 3.99 -13.30
N TRP A 551 22.19 4.85 -14.31
CA TRP A 551 22.79 4.59 -15.62
C TRP A 551 23.23 5.89 -16.26
N ARG A 552 24.16 5.79 -17.22
CA ARG A 552 24.46 6.89 -18.12
C ARG A 552 23.63 6.72 -19.37
N GLN A 553 23.04 7.81 -19.85
CA GLN A 553 22.37 7.75 -21.13
C GLN A 553 23.44 7.69 -22.23
N PRO A 554 23.53 6.61 -23.01
CA PRO A 554 24.43 6.58 -24.14
C PRO A 554 24.04 7.68 -25.13
N SER A 555 25.02 8.44 -25.60
CA SER A 555 24.82 9.47 -26.62
C SER A 555 24.34 8.87 -27.95
N TRP A 556 24.56 7.58 -28.16
CA TRP A 556 24.02 6.83 -29.30
C TRP A 556 23.93 5.34 -28.96
N LEU A 557 22.73 4.78 -29.04
CA LEU A 557 22.54 3.32 -29.16
C LEU A 557 22.25 3.01 -30.63
N PRO A 558 22.81 1.93 -31.19
CA PRO A 558 22.27 1.40 -32.44
C PRO A 558 20.78 1.06 -32.26
N PRO A 559 19.94 1.19 -33.30
CA PRO A 559 18.56 0.71 -33.24
C PRO A 559 18.57 -0.75 -32.79
N ALA A 560 17.77 -1.10 -31.77
CA ALA A 560 17.54 -2.50 -31.44
C ALA A 560 17.01 -3.22 -32.69
N ALA A 561 17.40 -4.48 -32.89
CA ALA A 561 16.76 -5.32 -33.91
C ALA A 561 15.24 -5.36 -33.61
N GLU A 562 14.40 -5.36 -34.65
CA GLU A 562 12.93 -5.24 -34.52
C GLU A 562 12.29 -6.26 -33.54
N ASP A 563 12.96 -7.39 -33.28
CA ASP A 563 12.48 -8.46 -32.40
C ASP A 563 13.03 -8.41 -30.96
N GLU A 564 14.04 -7.60 -30.66
CA GLU A 564 14.56 -7.51 -29.29
C GLU A 564 13.81 -6.45 -28.50
N SER A 565 13.13 -6.89 -27.44
CA SER A 565 12.55 -5.95 -26.47
C SER A 565 13.65 -5.03 -25.96
N PRO A 566 13.49 -3.70 -26.06
CA PRO A 566 14.53 -2.77 -25.69
C PRO A 566 14.94 -2.98 -24.23
N SER A 567 16.15 -3.48 -24.04
CA SER A 567 16.74 -3.59 -22.70
C SER A 567 17.05 -2.19 -22.18
N ILE A 568 16.89 -2.03 -20.86
CA ILE A 568 17.30 -0.83 -20.15
C ILE A 568 18.78 -0.57 -20.45
N PRO A 569 19.23 0.70 -20.57
CA PRO A 569 20.65 1.00 -20.67
C PRO A 569 21.42 0.28 -19.55
N PRO A 570 22.66 -0.21 -19.81
CA PRO A 570 23.43 -0.92 -18.82
C PRO A 570 23.48 -0.16 -17.48
N LEU A 571 22.95 -0.80 -16.44
CA LEU A 571 22.92 -0.19 -15.11
C LEU A 571 24.36 -0.09 -14.57
N ILE A 572 24.71 1.11 -14.13
CA ILE A 572 25.98 1.38 -13.44
C ILE A 572 25.83 1.04 -11.97
N HIS A 573 24.68 1.37 -11.39
CA HIS A 573 24.36 1.07 -10.00
C HIS A 573 22.98 0.43 -9.90
N ARG A 574 22.85 -0.53 -9.00
CA ARG A 574 21.58 -1.11 -8.54
C ARG A 574 21.70 -1.40 -7.05
N ILE A 575 21.04 -0.58 -6.24
CA ILE A 575 21.19 -0.55 -4.79
C ILE A 575 19.83 -0.92 -4.19
N ALA A 576 19.80 -1.95 -3.35
CA ALA A 576 18.56 -2.36 -2.70
C ALA A 576 18.14 -1.33 -1.64
N LEU A 577 16.89 -0.86 -1.72
CA LEU A 577 16.25 0.05 -0.76
C LEU A 577 15.43 -0.71 0.28
N GLY A 578 15.51 -2.04 0.28
CA GLY A 578 14.88 -2.93 1.26
C GLY A 578 13.62 -3.61 0.74
N GLU A 579 13.00 -4.35 1.65
CA GLU A 579 11.74 -5.07 1.44
C GLU A 579 10.81 -4.77 2.61
N ALA A 580 9.61 -4.28 2.32
CA ALA A 580 8.60 -4.02 3.33
C ALA A 580 7.22 -4.42 2.86
N SER A 581 6.27 -4.46 3.79
CA SER A 581 4.89 -4.65 3.40
C SER A 581 4.41 -3.46 2.58
N ASN A 582 3.67 -3.73 1.51
CA ASN A 582 2.98 -2.67 0.78
C ASN A 582 1.91 -2.05 1.69
N GLN A 583 1.63 -0.76 1.49
CA GLN A 583 0.75 -0.01 2.40
C GLN A 583 -0.63 -0.65 2.54
N THR A 584 -1.09 -1.29 1.47
CA THR A 584 -2.42 -1.89 1.32
C THR A 584 -2.46 -3.38 1.62
N ARG A 585 -1.33 -4.02 1.96
CA ARG A 585 -1.24 -5.48 2.14
C ARG A 585 -1.77 -6.27 0.94
N GLY A 586 -1.54 -5.76 -0.27
CA GLY A 586 -1.98 -6.37 -1.54
C GLY A 586 -3.48 -6.25 -1.82
N SER A 587 -4.22 -5.57 -0.95
CA SER A 587 -5.65 -5.39 -1.09
C SER A 587 -6.00 -4.39 -2.21
N ALA A 588 -5.14 -3.40 -2.49
CA ALA A 588 -5.31 -2.41 -3.56
C ALA A 588 -4.03 -2.27 -4.40
N HIS A 589 -4.14 -1.64 -5.56
CA HIS A 589 -2.97 -1.26 -6.35
C HIS A 589 -2.43 0.10 -5.90
N GLU A 590 -1.24 0.09 -5.31
CA GLU A 590 -0.55 1.32 -4.92
C GLU A 590 0.08 1.99 -6.14
N CYS A 591 -0.39 3.19 -6.43
CA CYS A 591 0.19 4.12 -7.38
C CYS A 591 1.12 5.09 -6.63
N SER A 592 2.37 4.68 -6.44
CA SER A 592 3.42 5.52 -5.87
C SER A 592 4.27 6.19 -6.96
N HIS A 593 4.83 7.34 -6.59
CA HIS A 593 5.70 8.14 -7.46
C HIS A 593 7.01 8.46 -6.75
N VAL A 594 7.61 7.47 -6.10
CA VAL A 594 8.87 7.66 -5.38
C VAL A 594 9.96 8.06 -6.37
N GLY A 595 10.47 9.29 -6.24
CA GLY A 595 11.56 9.81 -7.04
C GLY A 595 12.82 10.00 -6.18
N PRO A 596 14.02 9.82 -6.73
CA PRO A 596 15.24 10.23 -6.04
C PRO A 596 15.32 11.76 -5.98
N THR A 597 15.94 12.27 -4.93
CA THR A 597 16.36 13.67 -4.82
C THR A 597 17.88 13.75 -4.90
N LEU A 598 18.39 14.61 -5.76
CA LEU A 598 19.83 14.79 -5.95
C LEU A 598 20.31 16.02 -5.20
N ASP A 599 21.43 15.85 -4.52
CA ASP A 599 22.27 16.91 -3.97
C ASP A 599 23.63 16.89 -4.70
N GLU A 600 24.58 17.74 -4.32
CA GLU A 600 25.91 17.81 -4.93
C GLU A 600 26.64 16.47 -4.84
N GLU A 601 26.62 15.83 -3.67
CA GLU A 601 27.36 14.58 -3.43
C GLU A 601 26.47 13.35 -3.32
N SER A 602 25.18 13.53 -3.03
CA SER A 602 24.31 12.45 -2.56
C SER A 602 23.06 12.29 -3.41
N VAL A 603 22.53 11.07 -3.40
CA VAL A 603 21.19 10.72 -3.87
C VAL A 603 20.40 10.23 -2.68
N TYR A 604 19.30 10.91 -2.39
CA TYR A 604 18.40 10.56 -1.31
C TYR A 604 17.13 9.91 -1.86
N VAL A 605 16.63 8.87 -1.18
CA VAL A 605 15.38 8.21 -1.53
C VAL A 605 14.57 7.90 -0.27
N ALA A 606 13.30 8.30 -0.25
CA ALA A 606 12.33 7.90 0.77
C ALA A 606 11.41 6.84 0.13
N GLY A 607 11.87 5.59 0.19
CA GLY A 607 11.20 4.46 -0.45
C GLY A 607 9.91 4.05 0.28
N PRO A 608 9.10 3.17 -0.32
CA PRO A 608 7.91 2.59 0.34
C PRO A 608 8.30 1.48 1.35
N THR A 609 9.56 1.47 1.80
CA THR A 609 10.17 0.37 2.57
C THR A 609 10.37 0.71 4.04
N GLY A 610 9.79 1.82 4.53
CA GLY A 610 10.00 2.27 5.90
C GLY A 610 11.40 2.84 6.12
N SER A 611 12.01 3.39 5.07
CA SER A 611 13.38 3.90 5.13
C SER A 611 13.66 5.11 4.25
N VAL A 612 14.60 5.92 4.72
CA VAL A 612 15.29 6.97 3.96
C VAL A 612 16.74 6.54 3.79
N VAL A 613 17.21 6.53 2.55
CA VAL A 613 18.55 6.07 2.19
C VAL A 613 19.31 7.20 1.52
N ALA A 614 20.58 7.38 1.90
CA ALA A 614 21.51 8.25 1.19
C ALA A 614 22.61 7.42 0.52
N VAL A 615 22.89 7.75 -0.72
CA VAL A 615 23.89 7.08 -1.55
C VAL A 615 24.82 8.13 -2.13
N ASP A 616 26.11 7.85 -2.13
CA ASP A 616 27.10 8.66 -2.84
C ASP A 616 26.82 8.63 -4.35
N ARG A 617 26.54 9.81 -4.91
CA ARG A 617 26.09 10.01 -6.30
C ARG A 617 27.13 9.59 -7.33
N ARG A 618 28.41 9.51 -6.96
CA ARG A 618 29.49 9.18 -7.89
C ARG A 618 29.78 7.68 -7.92
N THR A 619 29.69 7.02 -6.78
CA THR A 619 30.14 5.63 -6.58
C THR A 619 28.99 4.66 -6.39
N GLY A 620 27.77 5.14 -6.14
CA GLY A 620 26.63 4.31 -5.79
C GLY A 620 26.78 3.60 -4.45
N ARG A 621 27.74 4.01 -3.61
CA ARG A 621 27.92 3.44 -2.27
C ARG A 621 26.93 4.05 -1.29
N GLU A 622 26.35 3.23 -0.44
CA GLU A 622 25.54 3.70 0.68
C GLU A 622 26.38 4.61 1.60
N ARG A 623 25.84 5.79 1.93
CA ARG A 623 26.39 6.69 2.95
C ARG A 623 25.79 6.38 4.31
N TRP A 624 24.46 6.34 4.38
CA TRP A 624 23.71 6.03 5.59
C TRP A 624 22.29 5.56 5.27
N TRP A 625 21.65 5.02 6.30
CA TRP A 625 20.28 4.52 6.28
C TRP A 625 19.53 4.94 7.53
N PHE A 626 18.31 5.44 7.36
CA PHE A 626 17.40 5.78 8.45
C PHE A 626 16.10 5.00 8.30
N THR A 627 15.69 4.23 9.32
CA THR A 627 14.41 3.51 9.33
C THR A 627 13.37 4.26 10.16
N TYR A 628 12.11 4.16 9.77
CA TYR A 628 11.00 4.79 10.48
C TYR A 628 9.78 3.87 10.59
N PRO A 629 8.87 4.13 11.55
CA PRO A 629 7.62 3.38 11.65
C PRO A 629 6.73 3.61 10.43
N GLN A 630 6.40 2.51 9.75
CA GLN A 630 5.40 2.53 8.68
C GLN A 630 3.99 2.57 9.27
N ARG A 631 3.08 3.26 8.58
CA ARG A 631 1.64 3.23 8.83
C ARG A 631 0.99 2.36 7.75
N LEU A 632 0.88 1.07 8.05
CA LEU A 632 0.13 0.14 7.19
C LEU A 632 -1.36 0.47 7.25
N ALA A 633 -2.07 0.24 6.15
CA ALA A 633 -3.52 0.34 6.16
C ALA A 633 -4.10 -0.70 7.12
N ASP A 634 -4.85 -0.24 8.11
CA ASP A 634 -5.81 -1.11 8.79
C ASP A 634 -6.96 -1.34 7.80
N GLU A 635 -7.29 -2.61 7.55
CA GLU A 635 -8.36 -3.04 6.65
C GLU A 635 -9.70 -2.37 6.97
N HIS A 636 -9.94 -2.04 8.24
CA HIS A 636 -11.15 -1.33 8.68
C HIS A 636 -11.09 0.18 8.41
N SER A 637 -9.89 0.76 8.42
CA SER A 637 -9.60 2.17 8.15
C SER A 637 -9.39 2.46 6.66
N ARG A 638 -9.68 1.51 5.78
CA ARG A 638 -9.43 1.63 4.32
C ARG A 638 -10.16 2.82 3.70
N TRP A 639 -11.23 3.26 4.35
CA TRP A 639 -12.06 4.40 3.98
C TRP A 639 -11.93 5.59 4.93
N GLU A 640 -11.28 5.39 6.08
CA GLU A 640 -10.95 6.52 6.96
C GLU A 640 -9.80 7.32 6.32
N SER A 641 -10.02 8.62 6.24
CA SER A 641 -9.25 9.65 5.54
C SER A 641 -7.79 9.82 6.00
N SER A 642 -6.98 8.75 6.01
CA SER A 642 -5.53 8.86 6.18
C SER A 642 -4.93 9.55 4.96
N GLN A 643 -4.97 10.89 4.97
CA GLN A 643 -4.54 11.75 3.86
C GLN A 643 -3.09 11.48 3.42
N TYR A 644 -2.25 10.99 4.34
CA TYR A 644 -0.87 10.61 4.05
C TYR A 644 -0.74 9.47 3.04
N ARG A 645 -1.76 8.59 2.91
CA ARG A 645 -1.76 7.51 1.89
C ARG A 645 -1.82 8.05 0.46
N TRP A 646 -2.23 9.31 0.31
CA TRP A 646 -2.30 10.00 -0.98
C TRP A 646 -1.06 10.86 -1.26
N ARG A 647 0.04 10.65 -0.53
CA ARG A 647 1.34 11.22 -0.88
C ARG A 647 1.83 10.55 -2.17
N ASP A 648 2.09 11.35 -3.20
CA ASP A 648 2.57 10.85 -4.50
C ASP A 648 4.06 10.48 -4.49
N GLY A 649 4.44 9.54 -3.62
CA GLY A 649 5.84 9.16 -3.41
C GLY A 649 6.52 9.94 -2.30
N GLY A 650 7.45 9.29 -1.60
CA GLY A 650 8.20 9.90 -0.51
C GLY A 650 8.99 11.10 -0.99
N GLU A 651 8.51 12.31 -0.69
CA GLU A 651 9.16 13.55 -1.08
C GLU A 651 10.38 13.79 -0.18
N ILE A 652 11.49 14.22 -0.78
CA ILE A 652 12.70 14.62 -0.05
C ILE A 652 13.06 16.04 -0.47
N TRP A 653 13.49 16.81 0.51
CA TRP A 653 14.12 18.11 0.32
C TRP A 653 15.45 18.12 1.09
N SER A 654 16.50 18.67 0.50
CA SER A 654 17.81 18.79 1.12
C SER A 654 18.33 20.22 0.97
N ASP A 655 18.94 20.74 2.03
CA ASP A 655 19.59 22.06 2.08
C ASP A 655 20.77 21.98 3.04
N GLY A 656 21.98 21.96 2.48
CA GLY A 656 23.22 21.84 3.24
C GLY A 656 23.25 20.58 4.13
N ASP A 657 23.27 20.79 5.44
CA ASP A 657 23.43 19.74 6.46
C ASP A 657 22.12 19.04 6.87
N LEU A 658 21.01 19.38 6.19
CA LEU A 658 19.66 18.95 6.54
C LEU A 658 18.98 18.24 5.37
N VAL A 659 18.43 17.06 5.67
CA VAL A 659 17.53 16.31 4.77
C VAL A 659 16.17 16.19 5.44
N VAL A 660 15.13 16.72 4.80
CA VAL A 660 13.74 16.56 5.23
C VAL A 660 13.10 15.49 4.35
N ALA A 661 12.60 14.43 4.96
CA ALA A 661 11.86 13.37 4.29
C ALA A 661 10.39 13.39 4.70
N LEU A 662 9.51 13.26 3.70
CA LEU A 662 8.07 13.09 3.84
C LEU A 662 7.65 11.78 3.16
N PRO A 663 7.87 10.62 3.80
CA PRO A 663 7.61 9.33 3.16
C PRO A 663 6.12 9.08 2.92
N ALA A 664 5.80 8.35 1.85
CA ALA A 664 4.41 8.05 1.51
C ALA A 664 3.76 7.04 2.47
N ASP A 665 4.56 6.22 3.15
CA ASP A 665 4.14 5.12 4.04
C ASP A 665 4.22 5.51 5.53
N SER A 666 4.29 6.80 5.85
CA SER A 666 4.30 7.31 7.22
C SER A 666 3.40 8.53 7.35
N ASP A 667 2.86 8.78 8.54
CA ASP A 667 2.12 10.02 8.84
C ASP A 667 3.05 11.16 9.32
N ARG A 668 4.36 10.89 9.42
CA ARG A 668 5.33 11.82 9.99
C ARG A 668 6.21 12.47 8.93
N VAL A 669 6.81 13.59 9.30
CA VAL A 669 7.90 14.27 8.62
C VAL A 669 9.15 14.03 9.46
N PHE A 670 10.27 13.75 8.80
CA PHE A 670 11.55 13.50 9.45
C PHE A 670 12.57 14.50 8.96
N ALA A 671 13.32 15.11 9.89
CA ALA A 671 14.52 15.86 9.56
C ALA A 671 15.74 15.09 10.02
N LEU A 672 16.66 14.85 9.10
CA LEU A 672 17.85 14.06 9.26
C LEU A 672 19.07 14.95 9.02
N ASN A 673 20.17 14.67 9.72
CA ASN A 673 21.46 15.23 9.33
C ASN A 673 21.89 14.60 7.99
N ALA A 674 22.28 15.45 7.03
CA ALA A 674 22.63 15.02 5.67
C ALA A 674 23.88 14.13 5.59
N ASP A 675 24.82 14.27 6.54
CA ASP A 675 26.10 13.55 6.53
C ASP A 675 25.98 12.13 7.08
N ASP A 676 25.20 11.94 8.15
CA ASP A 676 25.15 10.66 8.90
C ASP A 676 23.73 10.07 9.06
N GLY A 677 22.70 10.75 8.55
CA GLY A 677 21.31 10.28 8.61
C GLY A 677 20.69 10.32 10.00
N ARG A 678 21.35 10.91 11.02
CA ARG A 678 20.80 10.98 12.36
C ARG A 678 19.56 11.86 12.41
N LEU A 679 18.53 11.36 13.08
CA LEU A 679 17.29 12.09 13.32
C LEU A 679 17.55 13.35 14.16
N ARG A 680 17.25 14.52 13.62
CA ARG A 680 17.21 15.79 14.36
C ARG A 680 15.86 15.96 15.05
N TRP A 681 14.78 15.81 14.29
CA TRP A 681 13.41 15.89 14.81
C TRP A 681 12.44 15.10 13.94
N SER A 682 11.27 14.79 14.50
CA SER A 682 10.15 14.19 13.77
C SER A 682 8.82 14.70 14.29
N VAL A 683 7.92 15.05 13.38
CA VAL A 683 6.59 15.58 13.72
C VAL A 683 5.51 14.83 12.93
N SER A 684 4.37 14.53 13.56
CA SER A 684 3.22 13.97 12.84
C SER A 684 2.57 15.07 12.02
N CYS A 685 2.44 14.85 10.72
CA CYS A 685 1.83 15.78 9.78
C CYS A 685 1.03 14.99 8.73
N PRO A 686 -0.04 14.29 9.12
CA PRO A 686 -0.76 13.35 8.25
C PRO A 686 -1.39 14.00 7.02
N GLN A 687 -1.51 15.34 7.01
CA GLN A 687 -2.15 16.12 5.96
C GLN A 687 -1.16 16.77 5.01
N ALA A 688 0.14 16.72 5.32
CA ALA A 688 1.18 17.09 4.37
C ALA A 688 1.29 16.00 3.31
N GLY A 689 1.23 16.41 2.05
CA GLY A 689 1.48 15.64 0.85
C GLY A 689 2.85 15.90 0.22
N ARG A 690 3.43 17.09 0.44
CA ARG A 690 4.65 17.55 -0.23
C ARG A 690 5.49 18.50 0.61
N VAL A 691 6.80 18.48 0.41
CA VAL A 691 7.73 19.53 0.88
C VAL A 691 7.83 20.61 -0.19
N VAL A 692 7.46 21.85 0.14
CA VAL A 692 7.50 22.99 -0.80
C VAL A 692 8.89 23.60 -0.84
N GLY A 693 9.52 23.74 0.32
CA GLY A 693 10.85 24.32 0.48
C GLY A 693 10.99 25.09 1.79
N ARG A 694 11.97 25.99 1.83
CA ARG A 694 12.33 26.79 3.00
C ARG A 694 12.07 28.27 2.75
N ALA A 695 11.47 28.94 3.73
CA ALA A 695 11.30 30.38 3.80
C ALA A 695 11.87 30.90 5.13
N GLY A 696 13.07 31.48 5.09
CA GLY A 696 13.77 31.92 6.30
C GLY A 696 14.02 30.76 7.27
N ARG A 697 13.41 30.80 8.45
CA ARG A 697 13.46 29.72 9.47
C ARG A 697 12.39 28.63 9.30
N TRP A 698 11.48 28.80 8.34
CA TRP A 698 10.31 27.94 8.19
C TRP A 698 10.51 26.92 7.09
N LEU A 699 10.22 25.67 7.39
CA LEU A 699 9.96 24.62 6.42
C LEU A 699 8.47 24.68 6.05
N ILE A 700 8.18 24.78 4.76
CA ILE A 700 6.81 24.84 4.26
C ILE A 700 6.44 23.48 3.68
N LEU A 701 5.37 22.89 4.20
CA LEU A 701 4.75 21.67 3.67
C LEU A 701 3.39 22.01 3.06
N SER A 702 3.00 21.29 2.02
CA SER A 702 1.68 21.39 1.39
C SER A 702 0.98 20.05 1.41
N GLY A 703 -0.34 20.04 1.24
CA GLY A 703 -1.20 18.88 1.11
C GLY A 703 -2.65 19.34 1.20
N ALA A 704 -3.45 18.80 2.12
CA ALA A 704 -4.79 19.36 2.36
C ALA A 704 -4.75 20.76 3.01
N ALA A 705 -3.59 21.16 3.54
CA ALA A 705 -3.31 22.48 4.08
C ALA A 705 -1.82 22.80 3.87
N ILE A 706 -1.48 24.08 4.00
CA ILE A 706 -0.10 24.53 4.14
C ILE A 706 0.28 24.47 5.61
N HIS A 707 1.47 23.95 5.90
CA HIS A 707 2.05 23.89 7.23
C HIS A 707 3.39 24.62 7.24
N TRP A 708 3.60 25.46 8.25
CA TRP A 708 4.89 26.06 8.57
C TRP A 708 5.44 25.37 9.79
N LEU A 709 6.53 24.63 9.59
CA LEU A 709 7.30 24.01 10.66
C LEU A 709 8.55 24.84 10.90
N ASP A 710 8.92 25.02 12.16
CA ASP A 710 10.24 25.54 12.49
C ASP A 710 11.30 24.54 11.99
N LEU A 711 12.23 25.00 11.17
CA LEU A 711 13.20 24.12 10.48
C LEU A 711 14.15 23.43 11.46
N GLU A 712 14.47 24.06 12.59
CA GLU A 712 15.43 23.55 13.58
C GLU A 712 14.79 22.54 14.55
N THR A 713 13.53 22.77 14.93
CA THR A 713 12.85 22.00 15.98
C THR A 713 11.74 21.07 15.45
N GLY A 714 11.24 21.33 14.24
CA GLY A 714 10.08 20.64 13.67
C GLY A 714 8.74 21.06 14.28
N GLU A 715 8.73 22.06 15.17
CA GLU A 715 7.50 22.54 15.81
C GLU A 715 6.56 23.18 14.78
N LEU A 716 5.28 22.78 14.81
CA LEU A 716 4.26 23.37 13.95
C LEU A 716 3.92 24.78 14.45
N ALA A 717 4.45 25.79 13.76
CA ALA A 717 4.17 27.19 14.08
C ALA A 717 2.79 27.62 13.56
N ARG A 718 2.45 27.22 12.33
CA ARG A 718 1.19 27.64 11.71
C ARG A 718 0.68 26.68 10.64
N ARG A 719 -0.62 26.81 10.37
CA ARG A 719 -1.33 26.10 9.31
C ARG A 719 -2.28 27.04 8.57
N PHE A 720 -2.44 26.83 7.26
CA PHE A 720 -3.40 27.52 6.40
C PHE A 720 -4.19 26.53 5.50
N PRO A 721 -5.53 26.60 5.44
CA PRO A 721 -6.37 27.39 6.32
C PRO A 721 -6.24 26.94 7.78
N ALA A 722 -6.54 27.83 8.73
CA ALA A 722 -6.55 27.47 10.14
C ALA A 722 -7.72 26.49 10.41
N ILE A 723 -7.45 25.36 11.07
CA ILE A 723 -8.53 24.54 11.62
C ILE A 723 -9.01 25.23 12.89
N ASN A 724 -10.32 25.49 12.99
CA ASN A 724 -10.89 26.04 14.21
C ASN A 724 -10.67 25.05 15.36
N SER A 725 -10.11 25.53 16.48
CA SER A 725 -9.72 24.72 17.64
C SER A 725 -10.87 23.92 18.28
N ALA A 726 -12.11 24.19 17.90
CA ALA A 726 -13.29 23.46 18.34
C ALA A 726 -13.37 22.01 17.80
N GLY A 727 -12.50 21.60 16.87
CA GLY A 727 -12.60 20.27 16.24
C GLY A 727 -13.85 20.06 15.37
N GLU A 728 -14.77 21.03 15.37
CA GLU A 728 -16.07 20.97 14.70
C GLU A 728 -16.10 21.55 13.28
N SER A 729 -15.00 22.14 12.79
CA SER A 729 -14.94 22.41 11.36
C SER A 729 -14.57 21.11 10.65
N SER A 730 -15.58 20.35 10.25
CA SER A 730 -15.52 19.70 8.94
C SER A 730 -14.98 20.81 8.02
N PRO A 731 -13.75 20.70 7.48
CA PRO A 731 -13.24 21.72 6.58
C PRO A 731 -14.35 21.92 5.56
N SER A 732 -14.96 23.12 5.53
CA SER A 732 -15.91 23.38 4.46
C SER A 732 -15.10 23.09 3.20
N TRP A 733 -15.54 22.12 2.42
CA TRP A 733 -14.88 21.66 1.20
C TRP A 733 -14.64 22.79 0.19
N GLU A 734 -15.11 24.00 0.52
CA GLU A 734 -15.01 25.26 -0.19
C GLU A 734 -13.58 25.82 -0.27
N SER A 735 -12.59 25.39 0.52
CA SER A 735 -11.20 25.86 0.35
C SER A 735 -10.06 24.90 0.78
N PRO A 736 -10.04 23.62 0.37
CA PRO A 736 -8.82 22.84 0.44
C PRO A 736 -7.74 23.48 -0.46
N VAL A 737 -6.50 23.43 -0.01
CA VAL A 737 -5.35 23.67 -0.89
C VAL A 737 -5.42 22.66 -2.02
N PHE A 738 -5.42 23.15 -3.26
CA PHE A 738 -5.56 22.37 -4.46
C PHE A 738 -4.28 22.47 -5.29
N GLY A 739 -3.66 21.32 -5.56
CA GLY A 739 -2.40 21.26 -6.30
C GLY A 739 -1.17 21.59 -5.46
N ASP A 740 -0.04 21.70 -6.16
CA ASP A 740 1.24 22.02 -5.56
C ASP A 740 1.41 23.55 -5.48
N PRO A 741 1.76 24.14 -4.32
CA PRO A 741 2.04 25.56 -4.24
C PRO A 741 3.45 25.87 -4.76
N ALA A 742 3.69 27.14 -5.09
CA ALA A 742 4.99 27.64 -5.52
C ALA A 742 5.53 28.67 -4.51
N LEU A 743 6.77 28.48 -4.06
CA LEU A 743 7.49 29.44 -3.22
C LEU A 743 8.34 30.36 -4.10
N VAL A 744 8.07 31.66 -4.05
CA VAL A 744 8.62 32.65 -4.98
C VAL A 744 8.95 33.94 -4.25
N ALA A 745 10.22 34.34 -4.21
CA ALA A 745 10.65 35.64 -3.69
C ALA A 745 10.03 36.01 -2.33
N GLY A 746 9.98 35.07 -1.38
CA GLY A 746 9.39 35.29 -0.05
C GLY A 746 7.85 35.23 -0.01
N LYS A 747 7.20 34.82 -1.10
CA LYS A 747 5.75 34.61 -1.17
C LYS A 747 5.42 33.17 -1.51
N LEU A 748 4.33 32.68 -0.95
CA LEU A 748 3.79 31.37 -1.23
C LEU A 748 2.51 31.52 -2.05
N LEU A 749 2.57 31.06 -3.30
CA LEU A 749 1.42 30.99 -4.19
C LEU A 749 0.70 29.66 -3.92
N VAL A 750 -0.56 29.73 -3.50
CA VAL A 750 -1.36 28.57 -3.10
C VAL A 750 -2.62 28.55 -3.94
N SER A 751 -2.76 27.50 -4.74
CA SER A 751 -3.99 27.28 -5.48
C SER A 751 -5.03 26.66 -4.56
N THR A 752 -6.27 27.15 -4.62
CA THR A 752 -7.46 26.56 -4.01
C THR A 752 -8.43 26.19 -5.12
N HIS A 753 -9.58 25.57 -4.80
CA HIS A 753 -10.55 25.24 -5.85
C HIS A 753 -11.05 26.49 -6.63
N SER A 754 -11.18 27.63 -5.96
CA SER A 754 -11.83 28.83 -6.49
C SER A 754 -10.90 30.04 -6.64
N HIS A 755 -9.76 30.05 -5.94
CA HIS A 755 -8.84 31.19 -5.89
C HIS A 755 -7.36 30.78 -5.95
N LEU A 756 -6.53 31.68 -6.46
CA LEU A 756 -5.10 31.76 -6.17
C LEU A 756 -4.90 32.65 -4.94
N GLU A 757 -4.40 32.07 -3.86
CA GLU A 757 -4.01 32.77 -2.65
C GLU A 757 -2.51 33.10 -2.71
N ILE A 758 -2.16 34.35 -2.44
CA ILE A 758 -0.77 34.81 -2.34
C ILE A 758 -0.50 35.12 -0.87
N LEU A 759 0.27 34.25 -0.23
CA LEU A 759 0.59 34.33 1.19
C LEU A 759 2.02 34.84 1.36
N GLU A 760 2.28 35.59 2.43
CA GLU A 760 3.66 35.82 2.85
C GLU A 760 4.26 34.49 3.33
N SER A 761 5.46 34.15 2.85
CA SER A 761 6.07 32.86 3.20
C SER A 761 6.70 32.88 4.61
N GLU A 762 7.12 34.06 5.07
CA GLU A 762 7.55 34.29 6.44
C GLU A 762 6.36 34.66 7.33
N LEU A 763 6.21 33.92 8.44
CA LEU A 763 5.19 34.23 9.43
C LEU A 763 5.53 35.52 10.18
N GLN A 764 4.51 36.34 10.42
CA GLN A 764 4.64 37.55 11.24
C GLN A 764 4.17 37.26 12.67
N ALA A 765 4.93 37.74 13.67
CA ALA A 765 4.54 37.65 15.06
C ALA A 765 3.53 38.75 15.39
N VAL A 766 2.28 38.37 15.61
CA VAL A 766 1.20 39.28 15.97
C VAL A 766 0.96 39.20 17.48
N PRO A 767 1.04 40.31 18.23
CA PRO A 767 0.76 40.30 19.66
C PRO A 767 -0.72 40.00 19.93
N ARG A 768 -0.98 39.09 20.86
CA ARG A 768 -2.32 38.77 21.38
C ARG A 768 -2.66 39.68 22.57
N ARG A 769 -3.96 39.77 22.87
CA ARG A 769 -4.49 40.57 23.99
C ARG A 769 -3.97 40.14 25.37
N ASP A 770 -3.54 38.88 25.51
CA ASP A 770 -2.98 38.31 26.74
C ASP A 770 -1.47 38.58 26.90
N GLY A 771 -0.85 39.30 25.95
CA GLY A 771 0.59 39.58 25.93
C GLY A 771 1.45 38.48 25.33
N SER A 772 0.86 37.34 24.91
CA SER A 772 1.55 36.33 24.11
C SER A 772 1.64 36.76 22.64
N PHE A 773 2.48 36.09 21.84
CA PHE A 773 2.55 36.29 20.40
C PHE A 773 1.95 35.09 19.66
N ALA A 774 1.29 35.35 18.54
CA ALA A 774 0.86 34.33 17.61
C ALA A 774 1.51 34.54 16.26
N TRP A 775 1.93 33.45 15.64
CA TRP A 775 2.33 33.48 14.25
C TRP A 775 1.09 33.52 13.36
N GLU A 776 0.96 34.57 12.56
CA GLU A 776 -0.11 34.72 11.58
C GLU A 776 0.45 34.68 10.16
N VAL A 777 -0.31 34.01 9.28
CA VAL A 777 -0.14 34.14 7.83
C VAL A 777 -1.00 35.32 7.45
N VAL A 778 -0.39 36.35 6.88
CA VAL A 778 -1.11 37.48 6.30
C VAL A 778 -1.34 37.16 4.84
N PRO A 779 -2.60 36.87 4.40
CA PRO A 779 -2.88 36.79 2.98
C PRO A 779 -2.61 38.16 2.38
N SER A 780 -1.65 38.23 1.47
CA SER A 780 -1.37 39.48 0.78
C SER A 780 -2.43 39.78 -0.27
N ARG A 781 -2.96 38.73 -0.93
CA ARG A 781 -3.93 38.84 -2.01
C ARG A 781 -4.63 37.50 -2.29
N SER A 782 -5.89 37.57 -2.74
CA SER A 782 -6.63 36.44 -3.29
C SER A 782 -7.17 36.82 -4.67
N ILE A 783 -7.03 35.94 -5.65
CA ILE A 783 -7.46 36.16 -7.04
C ILE A 783 -8.36 34.99 -7.46
N ALA A 784 -9.61 35.26 -7.83
CA ALA A 784 -10.53 34.19 -8.21
C ALA A 784 -10.18 33.61 -9.58
N TRP A 785 -10.07 32.27 -9.70
CA TRP A 785 -9.76 31.58 -10.96
C TRP A 785 -10.74 31.90 -12.08
N ARG A 786 -12.01 32.15 -11.73
CA ARG A 786 -13.05 32.56 -12.67
C ARG A 786 -12.72 33.86 -13.41
N GLN A 787 -11.90 34.75 -12.84
CA GLN A 787 -11.44 35.95 -13.52
C GLN A 787 -10.52 35.63 -14.72
N TRP A 788 -9.93 34.44 -14.74
CA TRP A 788 -9.03 33.95 -15.78
C TRP A 788 -9.63 32.81 -16.61
N GLU A 789 -10.91 32.46 -16.36
CA GLU A 789 -11.62 31.33 -16.97
C GLU A 789 -10.91 29.98 -16.78
N ILE A 790 -10.12 29.84 -15.72
CA ILE A 790 -9.47 28.57 -15.37
C ILE A 790 -10.45 27.77 -14.52
N GLU A 791 -10.86 26.59 -15.01
CA GLU A 791 -11.78 25.70 -14.29
C GLU A 791 -11.03 24.81 -13.29
N GLY A 792 -11.27 25.05 -12.00
CA GLY A 792 -10.58 24.33 -10.93
C GLY A 792 -9.13 24.77 -10.83
N GLY A 793 -8.65 25.04 -9.61
CA GLY A 793 -7.24 25.33 -9.38
C GLY A 793 -6.32 24.26 -9.98
N GLY A 794 -5.01 24.49 -9.93
CA GLY A 794 -4.03 23.56 -10.47
C GLY A 794 -2.74 23.51 -9.66
N HIS A 795 -1.80 22.71 -10.12
CA HIS A 795 -0.42 22.77 -9.66
C HIS A 795 0.21 24.07 -10.13
N LEU A 796 0.85 24.78 -9.20
CA LEU A 796 1.56 26.01 -9.46
C LEU A 796 3.04 25.72 -9.63
N PHE A 797 3.63 26.33 -10.65
CA PHE A 797 5.06 26.27 -10.89
C PHE A 797 5.58 27.69 -11.11
N TRP A 798 6.75 27.96 -10.54
CA TRP A 798 7.47 29.18 -10.81
C TRP A 798 8.74 28.86 -11.58
N HIS A 799 8.89 29.46 -12.75
CA HIS A 799 10.08 29.28 -13.57
C HIS A 799 10.40 30.54 -14.35
N ALA A 800 11.65 31.00 -14.29
CA ALA A 800 12.15 32.17 -15.02
C ALA A 800 11.26 33.42 -14.88
N GLY A 801 10.77 33.71 -13.67
CA GLY A 801 9.96 34.91 -13.43
C GLY A 801 8.48 34.78 -13.82
N VAL A 802 8.01 33.58 -14.16
CA VAL A 802 6.64 33.33 -14.63
C VAL A 802 5.95 32.29 -13.75
N CYS A 803 4.68 32.55 -13.43
CA CYS A 803 3.81 31.59 -12.76
C CYS A 803 3.06 30.77 -13.81
N TRP A 804 3.01 29.47 -13.59
CA TRP A 804 2.33 28.51 -14.42
C TRP A 804 1.29 27.79 -13.58
N VAL A 805 0.11 27.58 -14.14
CA VAL A 805 -0.95 26.78 -13.54
C VAL A 805 -1.16 25.56 -14.44
N ALA A 806 -1.00 24.35 -13.91
CA ALA A 806 -1.34 23.12 -14.62
C ALA A 806 -2.48 22.41 -13.91
N ASN A 807 -3.60 22.21 -14.58
CA ASN A 807 -4.66 21.31 -14.13
C ASN A 807 -4.76 20.11 -15.10
N ASP A 808 -5.82 19.32 -14.98
CA ASP A 808 -6.07 18.14 -15.79
C ASP A 808 -6.53 18.44 -17.23
N ARG A 809 -6.80 19.71 -17.54
CA ARG A 809 -7.34 20.16 -18.83
C ARG A 809 -6.44 21.10 -19.59
N GLU A 810 -5.60 21.86 -18.89
CA GLU A 810 -4.77 22.89 -19.49
C GLU A 810 -3.57 23.26 -18.64
N ILE A 811 -2.58 23.83 -19.32
CA ILE A 811 -1.48 24.58 -18.72
C ILE A 811 -1.62 26.04 -19.13
N VAL A 812 -1.68 26.91 -18.15
CA VAL A 812 -1.85 28.35 -18.33
C VAL A 812 -0.60 29.07 -17.85
N ARG A 813 -0.06 29.92 -18.73
CA ARG A 813 0.98 30.87 -18.37
C ARG A 813 0.34 32.13 -17.81
N LEU A 814 0.71 32.54 -16.60
CA LEU A 814 0.30 33.82 -16.02
C LEU A 814 1.46 34.81 -16.16
N ALA A 815 1.18 35.97 -16.75
CA ALA A 815 2.13 37.07 -16.86
C ALA A 815 1.62 38.30 -16.11
N PRO A 816 2.52 39.16 -15.61
CA PRO A 816 2.12 40.47 -15.13
C PRO A 816 1.47 41.28 -16.26
N ASP A 817 0.40 41.97 -15.92
CA ASP A 817 -0.32 42.89 -16.77
C ASP A 817 0.45 44.21 -16.79
N ASN A 818 1.35 44.34 -17.76
CA ASN A 818 2.15 45.54 -17.95
C ASN A 818 1.31 46.75 -18.43
N GLY A 819 -0.03 46.65 -18.47
CA GLY A 819 -0.92 47.70 -18.99
C GLY A 819 -0.74 47.98 -20.49
N LEU A 820 0.07 47.17 -21.19
CA LEU A 820 0.38 47.28 -22.61
C LEU A 820 -0.58 46.49 -23.50
N SER A 821 -1.80 46.19 -23.03
CA SER A 821 -2.85 45.47 -23.76
C SER A 821 -3.50 46.29 -24.91
N GLY A 822 -2.71 47.11 -25.60
CA GLY A 822 -3.05 47.71 -26.89
C GLY A 822 -2.16 47.14 -27.99
N ASN A 823 -2.70 46.16 -28.75
CA ASN A 823 -2.19 45.61 -30.02
C ASN A 823 -0.68 45.80 -30.29
N GLN A 824 0.13 44.79 -29.94
CA GLN A 824 1.38 44.51 -30.62
C GLN A 824 1.43 43.05 -31.06
#